data_AF-A0A415GN30-F1
#
_entry.id   AF-A0A415GN30-F1
#
_cell.length_a   1.000
_cell.length_b   1.000
_cell.length_c   1.000
_cell.angle_alpha   90.00
_cell.angle_beta   90.00
_cell.angle_gamma   90.00
#
_symmetry.space_group_name_H-M   'P 1'
#
loop_
_entity.id
_entity.type
_entity.pdbx_description
1 polymer ?
#
loop_
_entity_poly.entity_id
_entity_poly.type
_entity_poly.pdbx_seq_one_letter_code
_entity_poly.pdbx_strand_id
1 'polypeptide(L)'
;MRSAIIDQSIKGLKSLKGYNGYLHYKSLMESPESISDRYYGRTLEDGIKKAQTITKDNWKRSFGDVIPYKNIFLDDTEYLESYRRGVFFSGPALRLNVAPKGDVTNSYVCYRKGDKHLSLIHAKENDLLFSEYAIVVPLDKFLSLIISNTTAIRSQLRKVIAESLEKSREKFKQESKDVGNNAADTQQFLGYPTLEREIHTLFSRFEINSEYQFEQQMLDFMTNRKNLFVGDDNKKKLPDFSVYSQGVQLYQEEIDELDNLHRVRLTCREIATTPEKILIDLVNSKNTSVVLCSATASSWSVVSNCDIKYLKQTLGDKIHMLSKEDRETFDDLVDKTYPVGHNIEIVPIEKHEYQDKRESSITLPDKYRQMFSTDAIEEGLVDKWFKIKNRELKKTAKDIEDQVFQLYRLFQFIEAYHWFISHEDIHSMIYFQNRTGDKDKEQIQLLSCLIDGSYKEQESEFDDEIPYNWVNKHIRISKDLEDVETRILPELSREKDAKLMLISAYGSFKAGTNLQYEIPDGLDYIAGDNWTNEGDRQKKDWDAIYVQAPTAYLMMSEDGSESTYEKGLYNAMLVLMMLYERGCLSKNDVAQWLYNAISNNFMFGEKRNNGIIKDKSAWAQTTVEQAVGRLCRTRNKPHTTYILYDKSMESFFDAANMEKSLTKEFRVLANYVIEHRSPTTIECSSDEIIRSNDANKAQSLLNRMRQIALRYTPHNSGEEEYDDDIDEKDDVPYNVLINQQMNQSYKQTIIKKPVIDSTDELDDVDKQLTFISKCYGQWNQDDKGCYSFSCEKERNNRICATGSGKSFSISPSTVRLDVLMKNPVIKSHFEKNGFATTWRAGGLILHPQILATDYAGEIGEEAFKAILLHYTDCSEENIKHLEGKDYELADFVITNPDGSYKVAFDVKNMRPDANHNDRNGDMPTALKRKIKRERLGCELITVNMLKLPASGMDEIREIGGVIDENGNIICSAIEQLQNLVNRTKR
;
A
#
# COMPACT_ATOMS: atom_id res chain seq x y z
N MET A 1 9.71 9.78 -9.75
CA MET A 1 10.26 9.18 -8.50
C MET A 1 10.19 7.66 -8.52
N ARG A 2 9.01 7.03 -8.58
CA ARG A 2 8.87 5.55 -8.51
C ARG A 2 9.77 4.79 -9.51
N SER A 3 9.74 5.15 -10.79
CA SER A 3 10.58 4.48 -11.82
C SER A 3 12.08 4.57 -11.51
N ALA A 4 12.55 5.71 -10.98
CA ALA A 4 13.95 5.88 -10.60
C ALA A 4 14.35 4.99 -9.41
N ILE A 5 13.47 4.85 -8.41
CA ILE A 5 13.66 3.94 -7.27
C ILE A 5 13.72 2.48 -7.74
N ILE A 6 12.84 2.10 -8.67
CA ILE A 6 12.83 0.76 -9.26
C ILE A 6 14.13 0.51 -10.04
N ASP A 7 14.54 1.43 -10.90
CA ASP A 7 15.78 1.33 -11.67
C ASP A 7 17.02 1.22 -10.77
N GLN A 8 17.05 1.96 -9.64
CA GLN A 8 18.11 1.84 -8.65
C GLN A 8 18.09 0.49 -7.94
N SER A 9 16.91 -0.02 -7.59
CA SER A 9 16.75 -1.30 -6.89
C SER A 9 17.20 -2.48 -7.76
N ILE A 10 16.96 -2.43 -9.07
CA ILE A 10 17.39 -3.44 -10.05
C ILE A 10 18.92 -3.48 -10.20
N LYS A 11 19.61 -2.33 -10.12
CA LYS A 11 21.08 -2.27 -10.21
C LYS A 11 21.79 -2.95 -9.04
N GLY A 12 21.08 -3.24 -7.94
CA GLY A 12 21.64 -3.96 -6.79
C GLY A 12 21.85 -5.46 -7.08
N LEU A 13 22.91 -6.04 -6.50
CA LEU A 13 23.17 -7.49 -6.64
C LEU A 13 22.16 -8.31 -5.81
N LYS A 14 21.20 -8.95 -6.50
CA LYS A 14 20.17 -9.84 -5.91
C LYS A 14 20.77 -10.95 -5.02
N SER A 15 21.97 -11.43 -5.36
CA SER A 15 22.65 -12.55 -4.70
C SER A 15 23.30 -12.22 -3.36
N LEU A 16 23.46 -10.94 -3.02
CA LEU A 16 24.08 -10.47 -1.77
C LEU A 16 23.06 -10.12 -0.67
N LYS A 17 21.78 -10.37 -0.91
CA LYS A 17 20.68 -10.14 0.02
C LYS A 17 20.14 -11.47 0.56
N GLY A 18 19.31 -11.43 1.61
CA GLY A 18 18.77 -12.64 2.24
C GLY A 18 19.82 -13.48 2.96
N TYR A 19 19.74 -14.80 2.85
CA TYR A 19 20.61 -15.72 3.59
C TYR A 19 22.10 -15.52 3.23
N ASN A 20 22.42 -15.33 1.95
CA ASN A 20 23.79 -15.02 1.52
C ASN A 20 24.29 -13.70 2.11
N GLY A 21 23.43 -12.68 2.16
CA GLY A 21 23.76 -11.41 2.81
C GLY A 21 24.11 -11.58 4.28
N TYR A 22 23.30 -12.33 5.03
CA TYR A 22 23.60 -12.68 6.41
C TYR A 22 24.94 -13.40 6.55
N LEU A 23 25.23 -14.38 5.69
CA LEU A 23 26.50 -15.12 5.74
C LEU A 23 27.71 -14.22 5.48
N HIS A 24 27.58 -13.22 4.61
CA HIS A 24 28.63 -12.23 4.38
C HIS A 24 28.86 -11.35 5.61
N TYR A 25 27.80 -10.85 6.25
CA TYR A 25 27.94 -10.11 7.52
C TYR A 25 28.48 -11.00 8.65
N LYS A 26 28.04 -12.26 8.73
CA LYS A 26 28.55 -13.22 9.71
C LYS A 26 30.05 -13.45 9.54
N SER A 27 30.51 -13.66 8.30
CA SER A 27 31.93 -13.78 7.98
C SER A 27 32.72 -12.54 8.39
N LEU A 28 32.14 -11.35 8.22
CA LEU A 28 32.73 -10.08 8.66
C LEU A 28 32.92 -10.05 10.18
N MET A 29 31.94 -10.55 10.94
CA MET A 29 32.00 -10.59 12.40
C MET A 29 32.96 -11.66 12.94
N GLU A 30 33.29 -12.69 12.17
CA GLU A 30 34.17 -13.81 12.57
C GLU A 30 35.66 -13.51 12.36
N SER A 31 36.03 -12.36 11.77
CA SER A 31 37.43 -11.95 11.55
C SER A 31 37.80 -10.62 12.25
N PRO A 32 37.60 -10.48 13.59
CA PRO A 32 37.89 -9.21 14.29
C PRO A 32 39.40 -8.95 14.47
N GLU A 33 40.24 -9.99 14.44
CA GLU A 33 41.68 -9.92 14.72
C GLU A 33 42.48 -9.13 13.66
N SER A 34 41.90 -8.90 12.47
CA SER A 34 42.51 -8.11 11.40
C SER A 34 42.23 -6.60 11.50
N ILE A 35 41.41 -6.16 12.46
CA ILE A 35 41.02 -4.77 12.62
C ILE A 35 41.95 -4.07 13.60
N SER A 36 42.55 -2.94 13.20
CA SER A 36 43.47 -2.19 14.07
C SER A 36 42.75 -1.47 15.23
N ASP A 37 43.27 -1.64 16.46
CA ASP A 37 42.84 -0.93 17.68
C ASP A 37 42.86 0.61 17.59
N ARG A 38 43.51 1.17 16.56
CA ARG A 38 43.57 2.62 16.34
C ARG A 38 42.23 3.22 15.92
N TYR A 39 41.30 2.42 15.38
CA TYR A 39 40.04 2.89 14.81
C TYR A 39 38.85 2.35 15.63
N TYR A 40 38.09 3.25 16.26
CA TYR A 40 36.93 2.97 17.14
C TYR A 40 37.18 2.13 18.40
N GLY A 41 38.31 1.41 18.49
CA GLY A 41 38.80 0.73 19.70
C GLY A 41 37.77 -0.22 20.33
N ARG A 42 37.64 -0.15 21.66
CA ARG A 42 36.72 -1.01 22.44
C ARG A 42 35.27 -0.93 22.00
N THR A 43 34.79 0.21 21.50
CA THR A 43 33.40 0.36 21.04
C THR A 43 33.08 -0.60 19.90
N LEU A 44 34.01 -0.78 18.95
CA LEU A 44 33.82 -1.73 17.85
C LEU A 44 33.92 -3.18 18.33
N GLU A 45 34.89 -3.50 19.18
CA GLU A 45 35.02 -4.86 19.76
C GLU A 45 33.76 -5.28 20.53
N ASP A 46 33.23 -4.40 21.38
CA ASP A 46 32.04 -4.67 22.18
C ASP A 46 30.81 -4.82 21.28
N GLY A 47 30.69 -3.99 20.23
CA GLY A 47 29.65 -4.10 19.22
C GLY A 47 29.69 -5.44 18.48
N ILE A 48 30.88 -5.89 18.05
CA ILE A 48 31.06 -7.18 17.37
C ILE A 48 30.70 -8.33 18.31
N LYS A 49 31.22 -8.33 19.56
CA LYS A 49 30.92 -9.38 20.56
C LYS A 49 29.42 -9.48 20.83
N LYS A 50 28.74 -8.35 21.02
CA LYS A 50 27.28 -8.30 21.21
C LYS A 50 26.54 -8.90 20.02
N ALA A 51 26.89 -8.50 18.79
CA ALA A 51 26.29 -9.04 17.58
C ALA A 51 26.50 -10.56 17.44
N GLN A 52 27.70 -11.06 17.75
CA GLN A 52 27.99 -12.50 17.76
C GLN A 52 27.12 -13.25 18.78
N THR A 53 26.95 -12.72 19.99
CA THR A 53 26.08 -13.34 21.01
C THR A 53 24.64 -13.42 20.55
N ILE A 54 24.05 -12.31 20.10
CA ILE A 54 22.66 -12.26 19.62
C ILE A 54 22.43 -13.24 18.48
N THR A 55 23.29 -13.21 17.46
CA THR A 55 23.12 -14.05 16.28
C THR A 55 23.30 -15.53 16.58
N LYS A 56 24.21 -15.89 17.49
CA LYS A 56 24.41 -17.26 17.96
C LYS A 56 23.20 -17.77 18.75
N ASP A 57 22.65 -16.96 19.65
CA ASP A 57 21.50 -17.34 20.46
C ASP A 57 20.24 -17.51 19.60
N ASN A 58 19.95 -16.56 18.72
CA ASN A 58 18.84 -16.65 17.77
C ASN A 58 18.96 -17.89 16.87
N TRP A 59 20.16 -18.17 16.35
CA TRP A 59 20.40 -19.36 15.53
C TRP A 59 20.19 -20.65 16.33
N LYS A 60 20.74 -20.71 17.55
CA LYS A 60 20.65 -21.88 18.42
C LYS A 60 19.21 -22.23 18.79
N ARG A 61 18.33 -21.24 18.96
CA ARG A 61 16.89 -21.46 19.20
C ARG A 61 16.22 -22.24 18.06
N SER A 62 16.61 -22.00 16.80
CA SER A 62 15.97 -22.63 15.64
C SER A 62 16.70 -23.85 15.08
N PHE A 63 18.03 -23.86 15.13
CA PHE A 63 18.88 -24.88 14.50
C PHE A 63 19.79 -25.62 15.48
N GLY A 64 19.71 -25.35 16.78
CA GLY A 64 20.59 -25.95 17.78
C GLY A 64 22.07 -25.66 17.47
N ASP A 65 22.91 -26.69 17.49
CA ASP A 65 24.35 -26.57 17.25
C ASP A 65 24.74 -26.75 15.77
N VAL A 66 23.79 -26.76 14.84
CA VAL A 66 24.08 -26.86 13.39
C VAL A 66 24.76 -25.58 12.89
N ILE A 67 25.78 -25.73 12.06
CA ILE A 67 26.53 -24.59 11.51
C ILE A 67 25.81 -24.02 10.28
N PRO A 68 25.71 -22.69 10.10
CA PRO A 68 25.21 -22.10 8.85
C PRO A 68 26.11 -22.46 7.65
N TYR A 69 25.52 -22.99 6.57
CA TYR A 69 26.24 -23.36 5.34
C TYR A 69 26.14 -22.28 4.26
N LYS A 70 27.25 -21.99 3.55
CA LYS A 70 27.32 -20.98 2.48
C LYS A 70 26.51 -21.30 1.23
N ASN A 71 26.30 -22.58 0.95
CA ASN A 71 25.53 -23.03 -0.20
C ASN A 71 24.82 -24.31 0.18
N ILE A 72 23.69 -24.49 -0.52
CA ILE A 72 22.99 -25.73 -0.80
C ILE A 72 21.67 -25.87 -0.02
N PHE A 73 20.57 -25.59 -0.73
CA PHE A 73 19.29 -26.31 -0.63
C PHE A 73 19.31 -27.32 -1.80
N LEU A 74 19.66 -28.59 -1.56
CA LEU A 74 19.50 -29.64 -2.60
C LEU A 74 18.06 -30.10 -2.59
N ASP A 75 17.57 -30.39 -3.79
CA ASP A 75 16.34 -31.13 -3.98
C ASP A 75 16.65 -32.45 -4.68
N ASP A 76 15.88 -33.49 -4.33
CA ASP A 76 16.07 -34.86 -4.82
C ASP A 76 15.37 -35.09 -6.17
N THR A 77 14.31 -34.31 -6.54
CA THR A 77 13.72 -34.18 -7.89
C THR A 77 12.37 -33.43 -7.86
N GLU A 78 12.26 -32.26 -8.47
CA GLU A 78 10.98 -31.60 -8.75
C GLU A 78 10.88 -30.98 -10.16
N TYR A 79 9.65 -30.79 -10.63
CA TYR A 79 9.35 -30.10 -11.89
C TYR A 79 9.77 -28.61 -11.80
N LEU A 80 10.36 -28.07 -12.87
CA LEU A 80 10.72 -26.63 -12.97
C LEU A 80 9.57 -25.67 -12.61
N GLU A 81 8.31 -26.08 -12.86
CA GLU A 81 7.12 -25.29 -12.53
C GLU A 81 6.85 -25.18 -11.01
N SER A 82 7.40 -26.08 -10.18
CA SER A 82 7.30 -26.05 -8.71
C SER A 82 8.07 -24.89 -8.09
N TYR A 83 9.08 -24.36 -8.79
CA TYR A 83 10.00 -23.31 -8.31
C TYR A 83 9.55 -21.88 -8.66
N ARG A 84 8.24 -21.64 -8.66
CA ARG A 84 7.65 -20.29 -8.77
C ARG A 84 7.02 -19.87 -7.44
N ARG A 85 7.71 -20.22 -6.35
CA ARG A 85 7.29 -19.97 -4.98
C ARG A 85 8.18 -18.91 -4.32
N GLY A 86 7.73 -18.43 -3.18
CA GLY A 86 8.55 -17.56 -2.37
C GLY A 86 7.83 -17.06 -1.13
N VAL A 87 8.51 -16.18 -0.41
CA VAL A 87 7.94 -15.46 0.72
C VAL A 87 8.11 -13.98 0.48
N PHE A 88 7.01 -13.26 0.57
CA PHE A 88 6.94 -11.82 0.37
C PHE A 88 6.75 -11.10 1.70
N PHE A 89 7.58 -10.10 1.95
CA PHE A 89 7.62 -9.31 3.18
C PHE A 89 7.34 -7.83 2.89
N SER A 90 6.66 -7.19 3.83
CA SER A 90 6.66 -5.73 3.97
C SER A 90 6.82 -5.40 5.45
N GLY A 91 8.08 -5.22 5.86
CA GLY A 91 8.46 -5.08 7.26
C GLY A 91 8.14 -6.32 8.10
N PRO A 92 8.17 -6.20 9.43
CA PRO A 92 7.95 -7.32 10.34
C PRO A 92 6.47 -7.75 10.45
N ALA A 93 5.53 -6.88 10.06
CA ALA A 93 4.10 -7.05 10.26
C ALA A 93 3.38 -7.84 9.15
N LEU A 94 3.97 -7.91 7.95
CA LEU A 94 3.38 -8.62 6.82
C LEU A 94 4.36 -9.62 6.23
N ARG A 95 3.92 -10.87 6.18
CA ARG A 95 4.61 -12.01 5.56
C ARG A 95 3.57 -12.83 4.82
N LEU A 96 3.85 -13.15 3.55
CA LEU A 96 2.93 -13.84 2.66
C LEU A 96 3.69 -14.95 1.94
N ASN A 97 3.18 -16.18 2.03
CA ASN A 97 3.63 -17.26 1.18
C ASN A 97 3.05 -17.05 -0.23
N VAL A 98 3.92 -17.06 -1.23
CA VAL A 98 3.58 -16.92 -2.65
C VAL A 98 3.69 -18.30 -3.26
N ALA A 99 2.57 -18.87 -3.68
CA ALA A 99 2.50 -20.24 -4.18
C ALA A 99 1.37 -20.37 -5.23
N PRO A 100 1.36 -21.46 -6.02
CA PRO A 100 0.29 -21.72 -6.98
C PRO A 100 -1.09 -21.74 -6.33
N LYS A 101 -2.12 -21.28 -7.06
CA LYS A 101 -3.48 -21.27 -6.55
C LYS A 101 -3.98 -22.69 -6.26
N GLY A 102 -4.42 -22.93 -5.02
CA GLY A 102 -4.92 -24.24 -4.59
C GLY A 102 -3.82 -25.16 -4.03
N ASP A 103 -2.57 -24.72 -4.06
CA ASP A 103 -1.50 -25.40 -3.35
C ASP A 103 -1.67 -25.18 -1.83
N VAL A 104 -1.64 -26.29 -1.10
CA VAL A 104 -1.76 -26.33 0.36
C VAL A 104 -0.44 -26.68 1.04
N THR A 105 0.64 -26.81 0.28
CA THR A 105 1.99 -27.06 0.79
C THR A 105 2.68 -25.76 1.19
N ASN A 106 3.49 -25.84 2.24
CA ASN A 106 4.38 -24.79 2.71
C ASN A 106 5.83 -25.19 2.45
N SER A 107 6.70 -24.20 2.25
CA SER A 107 8.15 -24.41 2.11
C SER A 107 8.81 -24.52 3.49
N TYR A 108 9.68 -25.51 3.68
CA TYR A 108 10.43 -25.74 4.91
C TYR A 108 11.92 -25.87 4.62
N VAL A 109 12.73 -25.26 5.49
CA VAL A 109 14.17 -25.48 5.57
C VAL A 109 14.43 -26.63 6.52
N CYS A 110 15.01 -27.70 5.98
CA CYS A 110 15.21 -28.96 6.67
C CYS A 110 16.71 -29.29 6.79
N TYR A 111 17.06 -30.08 7.82
CA TYR A 111 18.41 -30.59 8.02
C TYR A 111 18.37 -32.05 8.47
N ARG A 112 19.13 -32.92 7.80
CA ARG A 112 19.37 -34.29 8.28
C ARG A 112 20.68 -34.37 9.05
N LYS A 113 20.70 -35.19 10.09
CA LYS A 113 21.85 -35.30 11.00
C LYS A 113 23.08 -35.83 10.27
N GLY A 114 24.15 -35.03 10.26
CA GLY A 114 25.42 -35.37 9.62
C GLY A 114 25.60 -34.75 8.24
N ASP A 115 24.56 -34.10 7.69
CA ASP A 115 24.66 -33.40 6.42
C ASP A 115 25.54 -32.15 6.53
N LYS A 116 26.07 -31.73 5.40
CA LYS A 116 26.86 -30.49 5.23
C LYS A 116 26.09 -29.42 4.44
N HIS A 117 24.77 -29.54 4.40
CA HIS A 117 23.88 -28.63 3.68
C HIS A 117 22.49 -28.60 4.34
N LEU A 118 21.65 -27.68 3.89
CA LEU A 118 20.23 -27.64 4.21
C LEU A 118 19.44 -28.18 3.00
N SER A 119 18.19 -28.55 3.19
CA SER A 119 17.26 -28.91 2.11
C SER A 119 16.06 -28.00 2.17
N LEU A 120 15.51 -27.63 1.00
CA LEU A 120 14.25 -26.89 0.91
C LEU A 120 13.18 -27.89 0.46
N ILE A 121 12.19 -28.16 1.31
CA ILE A 121 11.18 -29.20 1.08
C ILE A 121 9.79 -28.60 1.19
N HIS A 122 8.87 -28.98 0.28
CA HIS A 122 7.48 -28.56 0.33
C HIS A 122 6.60 -29.66 0.93
N ALA A 123 5.84 -29.33 1.98
CA ALA A 123 4.92 -30.28 2.63
C ALA A 123 3.67 -29.58 3.14
N LYS A 124 2.56 -30.32 3.34
CA LYS A 124 1.34 -29.74 3.92
C LYS A 124 1.55 -29.34 5.38
N GLU A 125 2.13 -30.23 6.16
CA GLU A 125 2.36 -30.08 7.59
C GLU A 125 3.82 -30.44 7.92
N ASN A 126 4.41 -29.73 8.88
CA ASN A 126 5.78 -29.97 9.35
C ASN A 126 5.94 -31.34 10.01
N ASP A 127 4.89 -31.85 10.68
CA ASP A 127 4.89 -33.13 11.40
C ASP A 127 5.29 -34.32 10.51
N LEU A 128 4.96 -34.25 9.22
CA LEU A 128 5.31 -35.29 8.24
C LEU A 128 6.83 -35.38 7.99
N LEU A 129 7.56 -34.27 8.14
CA LEU A 129 8.97 -34.15 7.81
C LEU A 129 9.90 -34.62 8.93
N PHE A 130 9.45 -34.63 10.19
CA PHE A 130 10.28 -35.08 11.32
C PHE A 130 10.62 -36.57 11.30
N SER A 131 10.01 -37.35 10.40
CA SER A 131 10.39 -38.74 10.15
C SER A 131 11.75 -38.89 9.45
N GLU A 132 12.14 -37.89 8.64
CA GLU A 132 13.36 -37.90 7.84
C GLU A 132 14.38 -36.83 8.25
N TYR A 133 13.91 -35.72 8.83
CA TYR A 133 14.73 -34.55 9.15
C TYR A 133 14.81 -34.33 10.65
N ALA A 134 16.02 -34.02 11.14
CA ALA A 134 16.26 -33.73 12.54
C ALA A 134 15.78 -32.33 12.93
N ILE A 135 15.78 -31.39 11.97
CA ILE A 135 15.31 -30.02 12.14
C ILE A 135 14.43 -29.68 10.94
N VAL A 136 13.27 -29.08 11.21
CA VAL A 136 12.29 -28.63 10.23
C VAL A 136 11.84 -27.22 10.62
N VAL A 137 12.20 -26.22 9.81
CA VAL A 137 11.90 -24.80 10.07
C VAL A 137 11.10 -24.23 8.90
N PRO A 138 9.90 -23.66 9.11
CA PRO A 138 9.17 -22.97 8.04
C PRO A 138 10.01 -21.89 7.36
N LEU A 139 9.93 -21.76 6.03
CA LEU A 139 10.78 -20.85 5.25
C LEU A 139 10.61 -19.38 5.69
N ASP A 140 9.40 -18.94 6.01
CA ASP A 140 9.12 -17.59 6.51
C ASP A 140 9.78 -17.32 7.87
N LYS A 141 9.81 -18.33 8.76
CA LYS A 141 10.50 -18.28 10.05
C LYS A 141 12.02 -18.27 9.88
N PHE A 142 12.55 -19.10 8.99
CA PHE A 142 13.97 -19.06 8.61
C PHE A 142 14.38 -17.68 8.09
N LEU A 143 13.63 -17.12 7.14
CA LEU A 143 13.92 -15.79 6.59
C LEU A 143 13.80 -14.70 7.67
N SER A 144 12.86 -14.82 8.61
CA SER A 144 12.74 -13.91 9.75
C SER A 144 13.97 -13.95 10.67
N LEU A 145 14.50 -15.15 10.96
CA LEU A 145 15.76 -15.35 11.68
C LEU A 145 16.92 -14.63 10.97
N ILE A 146 17.03 -14.82 9.65
CA ILE A 146 18.08 -14.22 8.83
C ILE A 146 18.01 -12.69 8.84
N ILE A 147 16.80 -12.13 8.65
CA ILE A 147 16.56 -10.68 8.69
C ILE A 147 16.89 -10.13 10.08
N SER A 148 16.45 -10.79 11.15
CA SER A 148 16.73 -10.38 12.54
C SER A 148 18.22 -10.36 12.83
N ASN A 149 18.93 -11.43 12.47
CA ASN A 149 20.38 -11.53 12.70
C ASN A 149 21.17 -10.48 11.91
N THR A 150 20.79 -10.23 10.65
CA THR A 150 21.42 -9.18 9.83
C THR A 150 21.16 -7.80 10.43
N THR A 151 19.94 -7.56 10.93
CA THR A 151 19.56 -6.31 11.59
C THR A 151 20.33 -6.10 12.88
N ALA A 152 20.53 -7.14 13.69
CA ALA A 152 21.33 -7.08 14.91
C ALA A 152 22.78 -6.66 14.62
N ILE A 153 23.43 -7.26 13.60
CA ILE A 153 24.79 -6.89 13.18
C ILE A 153 24.83 -5.42 12.75
N ARG A 154 23.95 -5.01 11.83
CA ARG A 154 23.91 -3.62 11.33
C ARG A 154 23.58 -2.62 12.46
N SER A 155 22.75 -2.99 13.42
CA SER A 155 22.43 -2.16 14.59
C SER A 155 23.68 -1.86 15.43
N GLN A 156 24.52 -2.86 15.69
CA GLN A 156 25.78 -2.64 16.43
C GLN A 156 26.78 -1.79 15.64
N LEU A 157 26.95 -2.05 14.33
CA LEU A 157 27.81 -1.21 13.48
C LEU A 157 27.30 0.24 13.41
N ARG A 158 25.97 0.43 13.42
CA ARG A 158 25.35 1.75 13.43
C ARG A 158 25.70 2.52 14.70
N LYS A 159 25.69 1.87 15.88
CA LYS A 159 26.07 2.48 17.16
C LYS A 159 27.52 3.00 17.07
N VAL A 160 28.45 2.17 16.56
CA VAL A 160 29.86 2.56 16.33
C VAL A 160 29.99 3.77 15.40
N ILE A 161 29.34 3.74 14.23
CA ILE A 161 29.42 4.83 13.24
C ILE A 161 28.82 6.12 13.79
N ALA A 162 27.70 6.05 14.50
CA ALA A 162 27.02 7.23 15.05
C ALA A 162 27.90 7.92 16.11
N GLU A 163 28.45 7.15 17.06
CA GLU A 163 29.37 7.68 18.08
C GLU A 163 30.64 8.27 17.45
N SER A 164 31.19 7.64 16.41
CA SER A 164 32.33 8.17 15.67
C SER A 164 32.02 9.50 15.00
N LEU A 165 30.91 9.55 14.25
CA LEU A 165 30.50 10.74 13.51
C LEU A 165 30.32 11.95 14.44
N GLU A 166 29.77 11.74 15.63
CA GLU A 166 29.64 12.77 16.65
C GLU A 166 31.02 13.29 17.09
N LYS A 167 31.93 12.39 17.50
CA LYS A 167 33.31 12.74 17.88
C LYS A 167 34.07 13.45 16.77
N SER A 168 33.97 12.96 15.53
CA SER A 168 34.60 13.57 14.36
C SER A 168 34.08 14.99 14.12
N ARG A 169 32.76 15.21 14.25
CA ARG A 169 32.15 16.54 14.09
C ARG A 169 32.54 17.51 15.22
N GLU A 170 32.64 17.01 16.45
CA GLU A 170 33.12 17.81 17.59
C GLU A 170 34.57 18.26 17.38
N LYS A 171 35.45 17.31 17.00
CA LYS A 171 36.85 17.58 16.67
C LYS A 171 36.98 18.61 15.55
N PHE A 172 36.24 18.43 14.46
CA PHE A 172 36.21 19.38 13.34
C PHE A 172 35.76 20.78 13.78
N LYS A 173 34.73 20.88 14.62
CA LYS A 173 34.25 22.17 15.17
C LYS A 173 35.31 22.82 16.05
N GLN A 174 36.01 22.06 16.88
CA GLN A 174 37.07 22.56 17.75
C GLN A 174 38.25 23.10 16.92
N GLU A 175 38.76 22.30 15.99
CA GLU A 175 39.86 22.70 15.10
C GLU A 175 39.47 23.89 14.22
N SER A 176 38.23 23.95 13.73
CA SER A 176 37.72 25.12 12.98
C SER A 176 37.70 26.39 13.84
N LYS A 177 37.38 26.29 15.14
CA LYS A 177 37.47 27.42 16.07
C LYS A 177 38.92 27.81 16.33
N ASP A 178 39.81 26.84 16.50
CA ASP A 178 41.24 27.08 16.78
C ASP A 178 41.93 27.75 15.59
N VAL A 179 41.59 27.34 14.36
CA VAL A 179 42.02 28.02 13.12
C VAL A 179 41.45 29.44 13.04
N GLY A 180 40.16 29.63 13.32
CA GLY A 180 39.53 30.96 13.36
C GLY A 180 40.11 31.90 14.41
N ASN A 181 40.66 31.35 15.50
CA ASN A 181 41.29 32.08 16.59
C ASN A 181 42.81 32.27 16.41
N ASN A 182 43.40 31.90 15.27
CA ASN A 182 44.86 31.89 15.01
C ASN A 182 45.68 31.11 16.05
N ALA A 183 45.08 30.10 16.69
CA ALA A 183 45.71 29.28 17.73
C ALA A 183 46.22 27.92 17.18
N ALA A 184 46.02 27.65 15.89
CA ALA A 184 46.37 26.39 15.26
C ALA A 184 47.82 26.37 14.73
N ASP A 185 48.65 25.45 15.24
CA ASP A 185 50.06 25.28 14.86
C ASP A 185 50.27 24.49 13.54
N THR A 186 49.22 23.98 12.89
CA THR A 186 49.35 23.17 11.66
C THR A 186 48.27 23.45 10.62
N GLN A 187 48.67 23.59 9.34
CA GLN A 187 47.78 23.61 8.18
C GLN A 187 47.29 22.18 7.87
N GLN A 188 46.37 21.64 8.66
CA GLN A 188 45.77 20.32 8.38
C GLN A 188 44.52 20.48 7.51
N PHE A 189 44.43 19.69 6.45
CA PHE A 189 43.21 19.58 5.64
C PHE A 189 42.20 18.68 6.38
N LEU A 190 41.17 19.28 6.93
CA LEU A 190 40.04 18.55 7.52
C LEU A 190 38.85 18.67 6.58
N GLY A 191 38.52 17.58 5.88
CA GLY A 191 37.25 17.50 5.20
C GLY A 191 36.12 17.43 6.23
N TYR A 192 34.99 18.11 5.99
CA TYR A 192 33.82 18.02 6.88
C TYR A 192 33.41 16.55 7.08
N PRO A 193 33.22 16.07 8.34
CA PRO A 193 32.81 14.69 8.60
C PRO A 193 31.38 14.43 8.12
N THR A 194 31.24 13.54 7.14
CA THR A 194 29.95 13.08 6.62
C THR A 194 29.68 11.63 7.01
N LEU A 195 28.41 11.25 6.99
CA LEU A 195 27.99 9.89 7.33
C LEU A 195 28.64 8.86 6.38
N GLU A 196 28.68 9.15 5.09
CA GLU A 196 29.28 8.31 4.06
C GLU A 196 30.77 8.10 4.29
N ARG A 197 31.49 9.14 4.75
CA ARG A 197 32.93 9.04 5.06
C ARG A 197 33.17 8.16 6.28
N GLU A 198 32.34 8.25 7.31
CA GLU A 198 32.46 7.40 8.50
C GLU A 198 32.14 5.93 8.20
N ILE A 199 31.11 5.68 7.37
CA ILE A 199 30.78 4.35 6.85
C ILE A 199 31.96 3.77 6.06
N HIS A 200 32.52 4.53 5.12
CA HIS A 200 33.70 4.11 4.35
C HIS A 200 34.91 3.85 5.26
N THR A 201 35.13 4.72 6.25
CA THR A 201 36.22 4.57 7.22
C THR A 201 36.10 3.25 7.98
N LEU A 202 34.89 2.84 8.37
CA LEU A 202 34.64 1.54 9.00
C LEU A 202 34.92 0.37 8.04
N PHE A 203 34.26 0.35 6.88
CA PHE A 203 34.32 -0.83 5.99
C PHE A 203 35.69 -1.03 5.33
N SER A 204 36.43 0.05 5.08
CA SER A 204 37.82 -0.02 4.60
C SER A 204 38.81 -0.67 5.56
N ARG A 205 38.45 -0.85 6.85
CA ARG A 205 39.29 -1.60 7.79
C ARG A 205 39.11 -3.11 7.69
N PHE A 206 38.04 -3.59 7.07
CA PHE A 206 37.83 -5.01 6.86
C PHE A 206 38.54 -5.54 5.59
N GLU A 207 39.09 -4.65 4.75
CA GLU A 207 39.85 -4.98 3.53
C GLU A 207 39.12 -5.99 2.62
N ILE A 208 37.81 -5.78 2.42
CA ILE A 208 36.92 -6.70 1.68
C ILE A 208 36.74 -6.28 0.21
N ASN A 209 36.73 -7.26 -0.70
CA ASN A 209 36.54 -7.05 -2.15
C ASN A 209 35.17 -6.42 -2.50
N SER A 210 34.20 -6.46 -1.59
CA SER A 210 32.81 -6.00 -1.75
C SER A 210 32.49 -4.76 -0.91
N GLU A 211 33.51 -3.99 -0.49
CA GLU A 211 33.39 -2.81 0.39
C GLU A 211 32.22 -1.89 0.04
N TYR A 212 32.17 -1.39 -1.19
CA TYR A 212 31.10 -0.49 -1.67
C TYR A 212 29.68 -1.03 -1.42
N GLN A 213 29.49 -2.35 -1.49
CA GLN A 213 28.17 -2.97 -1.29
C GLN A 213 27.75 -2.98 0.18
N PHE A 214 28.71 -3.15 1.10
CA PHE A 214 28.45 -3.03 2.53
C PHE A 214 28.20 -1.57 2.92
N GLU A 215 28.95 -0.64 2.34
CA GLU A 215 28.74 0.79 2.54
C GLU A 215 27.35 1.22 2.11
N GLN A 216 26.92 0.84 0.90
CA GLN A 216 25.58 1.15 0.41
C GLN A 216 24.49 0.54 1.29
N GLN A 217 24.63 -0.74 1.68
CA GLN A 217 23.66 -1.38 2.57
C GLN A 217 23.60 -0.73 3.95
N MET A 218 24.73 -0.27 4.48
CA MET A 218 24.80 0.41 5.76
C MET A 218 24.22 1.82 5.66
N LEU A 219 24.53 2.55 4.60
CA LEU A 219 23.98 3.87 4.33
C LEU A 219 22.46 3.78 4.19
N ASP A 220 21.96 2.81 3.42
CA ASP A 220 20.54 2.52 3.31
C ASP A 220 19.94 2.20 4.69
N PHE A 221 20.59 1.36 5.50
CA PHE A 221 20.09 1.02 6.83
C PHE A 221 20.03 2.22 7.79
N MET A 222 20.99 3.15 7.70
CA MET A 222 21.07 4.32 8.56
C MET A 222 20.15 5.47 8.12
N THR A 223 19.91 5.61 6.82
CA THR A 223 19.13 6.71 6.24
C THR A 223 17.67 6.35 5.99
N ASN A 224 17.35 5.07 5.76
CA ASN A 224 15.98 4.64 5.53
C ASN A 224 15.15 4.66 6.82
N ARG A 225 14.36 5.73 7.01
CA ARG A 225 13.36 5.83 8.08
C ARG A 225 12.40 4.64 8.11
N LYS A 226 12.20 4.02 9.28
CA LYS A 226 11.19 2.95 9.49
C LYS A 226 10.07 3.33 10.47
N ASN A 227 10.11 4.57 10.96
CA ASN A 227 9.31 5.03 12.09
C ASN A 227 8.80 6.45 11.81
N LEU A 228 7.62 6.78 12.32
CA LEU A 228 7.10 8.15 12.32
C LEU A 228 7.59 8.90 13.55
N PHE A 229 7.72 10.21 13.42
CA PHE A 229 8.10 11.10 14.50
C PHE A 229 6.89 11.98 14.84
N VAL A 230 6.54 12.06 16.13
CA VAL A 230 5.37 12.80 16.62
C VAL A 230 5.76 13.73 17.79
N GLY A 231 5.12 14.90 17.85
CA GLY A 231 5.30 15.97 18.85
C GLY A 231 6.17 17.14 18.36
N ASP A 232 6.05 18.30 19.01
CA ASP A 232 6.69 19.59 18.61
C ASP A 232 8.23 19.52 18.41
N ASP A 233 8.89 18.54 19.02
CA ASP A 233 10.34 18.30 18.91
C ASP A 233 10.73 16.97 18.22
N ASN A 234 9.80 16.22 17.63
CA ASN A 234 10.05 14.88 17.05
C ASN A 234 10.66 13.85 18.03
N LYS A 235 10.41 13.98 19.34
CA LYS A 235 11.06 13.14 20.37
C LYS A 235 10.56 11.69 20.40
N LYS A 236 9.31 11.41 20.01
CA LYS A 236 8.74 10.05 20.03
C LYS A 236 8.83 9.39 18.66
N LYS A 237 9.45 8.20 18.64
CA LYS A 237 9.64 7.38 17.44
C LYS A 237 8.61 6.24 17.44
N LEU A 238 7.56 6.38 16.63
CA LEU A 238 6.47 5.41 16.52
C LEU A 238 6.72 4.43 15.37
N PRO A 239 6.48 3.13 15.55
CA PRO A 239 6.61 2.18 14.45
C PRO A 239 5.57 2.44 13.36
N ASP A 240 6.03 2.46 12.11
CA ASP A 240 5.17 2.59 10.93
C ASP A 240 5.31 1.35 10.07
N PHE A 241 4.32 0.48 10.16
CA PHE A 241 4.27 -0.81 9.45
C PHE A 241 3.66 -0.70 8.05
N SER A 242 3.39 0.51 7.55
CA SER A 242 2.92 0.70 6.17
C SER A 242 3.99 0.31 5.16
N VAL A 243 3.56 -0.07 3.96
CA VAL A 243 4.48 -0.30 2.83
C VAL A 243 5.34 0.93 2.54
N TYR A 244 4.83 2.14 2.78
CA TYR A 244 5.53 3.39 2.50
C TYR A 244 6.81 3.52 3.34
N SER A 245 6.75 3.20 4.63
CA SER A 245 7.91 3.20 5.51
C SER A 245 8.78 1.95 5.35
N GLN A 246 8.14 0.78 5.25
CA GLN A 246 8.81 -0.51 5.28
C GLN A 246 9.42 -0.96 3.95
N GLY A 247 8.86 -0.54 2.83
CA GLY A 247 9.21 -1.07 1.52
C GLY A 247 8.69 -2.51 1.31
N VAL A 248 9.27 -3.21 0.34
CA VAL A 248 8.88 -4.59 -0.02
C VAL A 248 10.10 -5.46 -0.28
N GLN A 249 10.01 -6.74 0.10
CA GLN A 249 11.04 -7.76 -0.15
C GLN A 249 10.37 -9.05 -0.64
N LEU A 250 10.78 -9.57 -1.80
CA LEU A 250 10.38 -10.88 -2.32
C LEU A 250 11.58 -11.82 -2.26
N TYR A 251 11.48 -12.87 -1.45
CA TYR A 251 12.39 -14.01 -1.47
C TYR A 251 11.81 -15.07 -2.38
N GLN A 252 12.41 -15.28 -3.55
CA GLN A 252 11.94 -16.24 -4.55
C GLN A 252 12.84 -17.48 -4.55
N GLU A 253 12.21 -18.64 -4.66
CA GLU A 253 12.88 -19.92 -4.91
C GLU A 253 13.24 -19.97 -6.40
N GLU A 254 14.52 -20.10 -6.75
CA GLU A 254 15.00 -20.17 -8.14
C GLU A 254 15.99 -21.34 -8.28
N ILE A 255 15.74 -22.25 -9.22
CA ILE A 255 16.72 -23.31 -9.56
C ILE A 255 17.89 -22.68 -10.31
N ASP A 256 19.10 -23.07 -9.92
CA ASP A 256 20.28 -22.78 -10.71
C ASP A 256 20.38 -23.75 -11.89
N GLU A 257 19.87 -23.36 -13.05
CA GLU A 257 19.86 -24.18 -14.27
C GLU A 257 21.28 -24.58 -14.74
N LEU A 258 22.31 -23.85 -14.29
CA LEU A 258 23.71 -24.16 -14.58
C LEU A 258 24.35 -25.18 -13.61
N ASP A 259 23.64 -25.53 -12.52
CA ASP A 259 24.13 -26.45 -11.50
C ASP A 259 23.55 -27.87 -11.71
N ASN A 260 24.43 -28.83 -12.02
CA ASN A 260 24.05 -30.22 -12.25
C ASN A 260 23.49 -30.93 -11.00
N LEU A 261 23.59 -30.32 -9.82
CA LEU A 261 23.00 -30.82 -8.57
C LEU A 261 21.65 -30.16 -8.25
N HIS A 262 21.05 -29.44 -9.21
CA HIS A 262 19.74 -28.81 -9.09
C HIS A 262 19.61 -27.93 -7.83
N ARG A 263 20.67 -27.16 -7.52
CA ARG A 263 20.68 -26.28 -6.36
C ARG A 263 19.55 -25.25 -6.44
N VAL A 264 18.80 -25.14 -5.36
CA VAL A 264 17.81 -24.07 -5.19
C VAL A 264 18.47 -22.87 -4.52
N ARG A 265 18.30 -21.69 -5.11
CA ARG A 265 18.72 -20.40 -4.58
C ARG A 265 17.51 -19.62 -4.06
N LEU A 266 17.70 -18.90 -2.96
CA LEU A 266 16.71 -17.92 -2.47
C LEU A 266 17.16 -16.52 -2.89
N THR A 267 16.67 -16.04 -4.03
CA THR A 267 17.00 -14.69 -4.49
C THR A 267 16.09 -13.66 -3.84
N CYS A 268 16.61 -12.46 -3.59
CA CYS A 268 15.87 -11.40 -2.91
C CYS A 268 15.75 -10.16 -3.82
N ARG A 269 14.52 -9.81 -4.17
CA ARG A 269 14.16 -8.54 -4.82
C ARG A 269 13.64 -7.59 -3.74
N GLU A 270 14.20 -6.40 -3.64
CA GLU A 270 13.88 -5.48 -2.54
C GLU A 270 13.77 -4.04 -3.02
N ILE A 271 12.72 -3.36 -2.56
CA ILE A 271 12.57 -1.90 -2.62
C ILE A 271 12.57 -1.40 -1.18
N ALA A 272 13.65 -0.75 -0.74
CA ALA A 272 13.82 -0.32 0.65
C ALA A 272 13.19 1.05 0.97
N THR A 273 12.94 1.88 -0.05
CA THR A 273 12.42 3.24 0.05
C THR A 273 11.28 3.50 -0.92
N THR A 274 10.39 4.44 -0.59
CA THR A 274 9.20 4.77 -1.39
C THR A 274 9.15 6.28 -1.66
N PRO A 275 8.45 6.73 -2.73
CA PRO A 275 8.23 8.15 -2.97
C PRO A 275 7.61 8.88 -1.76
N GLU A 276 6.60 8.27 -1.12
CA GLU A 276 5.89 8.84 0.02
C GLU A 276 6.82 9.11 1.19
N LYS A 277 7.70 8.15 1.49
CA LYS A 277 8.70 8.28 2.54
C LYS A 277 9.67 9.42 2.28
N ILE A 278 10.18 9.53 1.04
CA ILE A 278 11.07 10.62 0.63
C ILE A 278 10.37 11.97 0.82
N LEU A 279 9.10 12.08 0.40
CA LEU A 279 8.31 13.32 0.56
C LEU A 279 8.13 13.70 2.03
N ILE A 280 7.81 12.73 2.89
CA ILE A 280 7.68 12.97 4.34
C ILE A 280 9.01 13.46 4.94
N ASP A 281 10.12 12.81 4.58
CA ASP A 281 11.44 13.16 5.12
C ASP A 281 11.89 14.56 4.64
N LEU A 282 11.59 14.91 3.38
CA LEU A 282 11.82 16.26 2.85
C LEU A 282 10.98 17.32 3.55
N VAL A 283 9.68 17.09 3.74
CA VAL A 283 8.78 18.06 4.41
C VAL A 283 9.13 18.22 5.89
N ASN A 284 9.61 17.18 6.56
CA ASN A 284 10.06 17.26 7.95
C ASN A 284 11.45 17.88 8.12
N SER A 285 12.19 18.11 7.03
CA SER A 285 13.48 18.79 7.07
C SER A 285 13.30 20.31 7.28
N LYS A 286 14.14 20.92 8.13
CA LYS A 286 14.09 22.36 8.39
C LYS A 286 14.38 23.13 7.08
N ASN A 287 13.53 24.12 6.76
CA ASN A 287 13.63 25.02 5.60
C ASN A 287 13.40 24.38 4.21
N THR A 288 12.71 23.25 4.13
CA THR A 288 12.32 22.64 2.85
C THR A 288 10.82 22.79 2.61
N SER A 289 10.44 23.24 1.42
CA SER A 289 9.04 23.23 0.96
C SER A 289 8.95 22.42 -0.33
N VAL A 290 7.97 21.52 -0.42
CA VAL A 290 7.77 20.67 -1.58
C VAL A 290 6.46 21.07 -2.26
N VAL A 291 6.54 21.44 -3.53
CA VAL A 291 5.37 21.81 -4.34
C VAL A 291 5.18 20.77 -5.43
N LEU A 292 4.01 20.12 -5.46
CA LEU A 292 3.65 19.12 -6.46
C LEU A 292 2.71 19.74 -7.51
N CYS A 293 3.22 19.97 -8.72
CA CYS A 293 2.46 20.55 -9.84
C CYS A 293 2.34 19.54 -10.99
N SER A 294 1.19 18.90 -11.15
CA SER A 294 0.89 17.97 -12.26
C SER A 294 -0.63 17.73 -12.37
N ALA A 295 -1.13 17.38 -13.56
CA ALA A 295 -2.49 16.87 -13.74
C ALA A 295 -2.78 15.62 -12.87
N THR A 296 -1.74 14.83 -12.57
CA THR A 296 -1.82 13.70 -11.64
C THR A 296 -1.67 14.07 -10.18
N ALA A 297 -1.25 15.29 -9.82
CA ALA A 297 -0.84 15.61 -8.46
C ALA A 297 -1.96 15.40 -7.43
N SER A 298 -3.19 15.72 -7.82
CA SER A 298 -4.41 15.53 -7.04
C SER A 298 -5.12 14.19 -7.32
N SER A 299 -4.55 13.32 -8.16
CA SER A 299 -5.12 12.01 -8.43
C SER A 299 -5.05 11.13 -7.19
N TRP A 300 -6.17 10.49 -6.86
CA TRP A 300 -6.30 9.56 -5.75
C TRP A 300 -5.80 8.14 -6.05
N SER A 301 -5.40 7.86 -7.31
CA SER A 301 -4.90 6.54 -7.69
C SER A 301 -3.46 6.32 -7.23
N VAL A 302 -3.22 5.22 -6.50
CA VAL A 302 -1.86 4.82 -6.10
C VAL A 302 -1.08 4.18 -7.25
N VAL A 303 -1.74 3.81 -8.35
CA VAL A 303 -1.08 3.25 -9.53
C VAL A 303 -0.32 4.31 -10.31
N SER A 304 -0.90 5.50 -10.46
CA SER A 304 -0.28 6.61 -11.22
C SER A 304 0.32 7.72 -10.37
N ASN A 305 0.04 7.74 -9.05
CA ASN A 305 0.49 8.79 -8.15
C ASN A 305 1.02 8.23 -6.81
N CYS A 306 1.53 9.11 -5.95
CA CYS A 306 1.78 8.79 -4.54
C CYS A 306 0.45 8.62 -3.78
N ASP A 307 0.44 7.89 -2.67
CA ASP A 307 -0.76 7.84 -1.80
C ASP A 307 -0.93 9.14 -1.01
N ILE A 308 -1.69 10.06 -1.62
CA ILE A 308 -2.04 11.35 -1.02
C ILE A 308 -2.80 11.18 0.30
N LYS A 309 -3.59 10.10 0.48
CA LYS A 309 -4.31 9.86 1.74
C LYS A 309 -3.33 9.53 2.86
N TYR A 310 -2.34 8.67 2.60
CA TYR A 310 -1.28 8.38 3.57
C TYR A 310 -0.46 9.64 3.91
N LEU A 311 -0.10 10.44 2.90
CA LEU A 311 0.63 11.69 3.13
C LEU A 311 -0.17 12.67 4.00
N LYS A 312 -1.47 12.85 3.75
CA LYS A 312 -2.36 13.66 4.58
C LYS A 312 -2.47 13.16 6.02
N GLN A 313 -2.68 11.85 6.18
CA GLN A 313 -2.78 11.23 7.50
C GLN A 313 -1.50 11.41 8.31
N THR A 314 -0.34 11.41 7.64
CA THR A 314 0.97 11.46 8.29
C THR A 314 1.48 12.87 8.54
N LEU A 315 1.32 13.78 7.57
CA LEU A 315 1.85 15.15 7.63
C LEU A 315 0.85 16.14 8.23
N GLY A 316 -0.43 15.76 8.36
CA GLY A 316 -1.47 16.60 8.94
C GLY A 316 -1.52 17.97 8.27
N ASP A 317 -1.53 19.03 9.08
CA ASP A 317 -1.66 20.40 8.62
C ASP A 317 -0.48 20.93 7.79
N LYS A 318 0.63 20.16 7.70
CA LYS A 318 1.77 20.52 6.83
C LYS A 318 1.49 20.32 5.35
N ILE A 319 0.41 19.59 4.99
CA ILE A 319 0.01 19.43 3.59
C ILE A 319 -1.10 20.44 3.26
N HIS A 320 -0.86 21.24 2.22
CA HIS A 320 -1.83 22.21 1.73
C HIS A 320 -2.35 21.78 0.36
N MET A 321 -3.66 21.70 0.24
CA MET A 321 -4.34 21.58 -1.05
C MET A 321 -5.07 22.88 -1.35
N LEU A 322 -5.29 23.17 -2.63
CA LEU A 322 -6.09 24.31 -3.05
C LEU A 322 -7.52 24.19 -2.49
N SER A 323 -7.99 25.25 -1.85
CA SER A 323 -9.37 25.32 -1.38
C SER A 323 -10.35 25.32 -2.57
N LYS A 324 -11.65 25.14 -2.30
CA LYS A 324 -12.66 25.25 -3.36
C LYS A 324 -12.64 26.64 -4.01
N GLU A 325 -12.54 27.68 -3.19
CA GLU A 325 -12.50 29.08 -3.65
C GLU A 325 -11.24 29.38 -4.47
N ASP A 326 -10.06 28.91 -4.04
CA ASP A 326 -8.82 29.09 -4.81
C ASP A 326 -8.89 28.37 -6.17
N ARG A 327 -9.48 27.17 -6.20
CA ARG A 327 -9.69 26.42 -7.44
C ARG A 327 -10.62 27.15 -8.39
N GLU A 328 -11.77 27.61 -7.91
CA GLU A 328 -12.74 28.37 -8.70
C GLU A 328 -12.12 29.67 -9.23
N THR A 329 -11.35 30.37 -8.40
CA THR A 329 -10.62 31.59 -8.81
C THR A 329 -9.60 31.28 -9.90
N PHE A 330 -8.82 30.21 -9.75
CA PHE A 330 -7.84 29.80 -10.76
C PHE A 330 -8.52 29.40 -12.08
N ASP A 331 -9.61 28.64 -11.99
CA ASP A 331 -10.39 28.19 -13.13
C ASP A 331 -11.01 29.38 -13.88
N ASP A 332 -11.58 30.36 -13.17
CA ASP A 332 -12.12 31.59 -13.76
C ASP A 332 -11.05 32.45 -14.44
N LEU A 333 -9.85 32.53 -13.85
CA LEU A 333 -8.72 33.24 -14.45
C LEU A 333 -8.26 32.56 -15.73
N VAL A 334 -8.17 31.23 -15.72
CA VAL A 334 -7.81 30.45 -16.91
C VAL A 334 -8.89 30.57 -17.98
N ASP A 335 -10.16 30.48 -17.63
CA ASP A 335 -11.27 30.57 -18.59
C ASP A 335 -11.30 31.93 -19.32
N LYS A 336 -10.92 33.02 -18.64
CA LYS A 336 -10.78 34.36 -19.26
C LYS A 336 -9.67 34.46 -20.31
N THR A 337 -8.68 33.55 -20.29
CA THR A 337 -7.60 33.54 -21.28
C THR A 337 -7.99 32.86 -22.59
N TYR A 338 -9.11 32.12 -22.62
CA TYR A 338 -9.60 31.46 -23.82
C TYR A 338 -10.23 32.46 -24.80
N PRO A 339 -10.12 32.22 -26.12
CA PRO A 339 -10.75 33.05 -27.13
C PRO A 339 -12.29 33.04 -27.03
N VAL A 340 -12.90 34.21 -27.26
CA VAL A 340 -14.36 34.34 -27.38
C VAL A 340 -14.82 33.64 -28.67
N GLY A 341 -15.85 32.79 -28.56
CA GLY A 341 -16.41 32.04 -29.70
C GLY A 341 -15.88 30.62 -29.88
N HIS A 342 -14.85 30.22 -29.13
CA HIS A 342 -14.37 28.83 -29.14
C HIS A 342 -15.35 27.86 -28.48
N ASN A 343 -15.74 26.83 -29.23
CA ASN A 343 -16.66 25.77 -28.82
C ASN A 343 -15.94 24.42 -28.63
N ILE A 344 -16.52 23.55 -27.81
CA ILE A 344 -16.03 22.18 -27.58
C ILE A 344 -17.20 21.22 -27.83
N GLU A 345 -17.01 20.29 -28.76
CA GLU A 345 -18.02 19.29 -29.12
C GLU A 345 -17.59 17.89 -28.66
N ILE A 346 -18.47 17.20 -27.93
CA ILE A 346 -18.22 15.85 -27.40
C ILE A 346 -19.00 14.83 -28.22
N VAL A 347 -18.30 13.82 -28.75
CA VAL A 347 -18.88 12.82 -29.65
C VAL A 347 -18.65 11.40 -29.08
N PRO A 348 -19.70 10.71 -28.59
CA PRO A 348 -19.56 9.34 -28.08
C PRO A 348 -19.48 8.32 -29.22
N ILE A 349 -18.48 7.43 -29.17
CA ILE A 349 -18.39 6.24 -30.03
C ILE A 349 -18.96 5.05 -29.27
N GLU A 350 -20.11 4.56 -29.72
CA GLU A 350 -20.83 3.48 -29.08
C GLU A 350 -20.30 2.09 -29.45
N LYS A 351 -20.28 1.19 -28.45
CA LYS A 351 -19.90 -0.19 -28.70
C LYS A 351 -20.96 -0.92 -29.52
N HIS A 352 -20.55 -1.48 -30.65
CA HIS A 352 -21.42 -2.37 -31.41
C HIS A 352 -21.54 -3.72 -30.70
N GLU A 353 -22.77 -4.10 -30.35
CA GLU A 353 -23.09 -5.39 -29.75
C GLU A 353 -23.78 -6.30 -30.75
N TYR A 354 -23.12 -7.42 -31.07
CA TYR A 354 -23.74 -8.48 -31.87
C TYR A 354 -24.78 -9.21 -31.02
N GLN A 355 -26.05 -9.14 -31.43
CA GLN A 355 -27.15 -9.88 -30.77
C GLN A 355 -26.97 -11.40 -30.90
N ASP A 356 -26.50 -11.85 -32.07
CA ASP A 356 -26.21 -13.25 -32.35
C ASP A 356 -24.70 -13.48 -32.37
N LYS A 357 -24.19 -14.07 -31.28
CA LYS A 357 -22.78 -14.41 -31.13
C LYS A 357 -22.40 -15.74 -31.81
N ARG A 358 -23.19 -16.28 -32.75
CA ARG A 358 -22.76 -17.43 -33.57
C ARG A 358 -21.76 -16.98 -34.64
N GLU A 359 -20.76 -17.81 -34.90
CA GLU A 359 -19.67 -17.50 -35.84
C GLU A 359 -20.11 -17.16 -37.27
N SER A 360 -21.26 -17.71 -37.69
CA SER A 360 -21.87 -17.47 -39.01
C SER A 360 -22.58 -16.11 -39.12
N SER A 361 -22.84 -15.47 -37.99
CA SER A 361 -23.68 -14.26 -37.90
C SER A 361 -22.85 -12.98 -37.74
N ILE A 362 -21.53 -13.09 -37.54
CA ILE A 362 -20.60 -11.96 -37.47
C ILE A 362 -20.39 -11.39 -38.87
N THR A 363 -21.02 -10.24 -39.12
CA THR A 363 -20.98 -9.49 -40.39
C THR A 363 -20.59 -8.04 -40.13
N LEU A 364 -20.11 -7.31 -41.14
CA LEU A 364 -19.81 -5.88 -41.00
C LEU A 364 -21.13 -5.11 -40.81
N PRO A 365 -21.32 -4.38 -39.70
CA PRO A 365 -22.55 -3.63 -39.49
C PRO A 365 -22.72 -2.50 -40.51
N ASP A 366 -23.95 -2.29 -40.98
CA ASP A 366 -24.27 -1.29 -42.02
C ASP A 366 -23.81 0.12 -41.64
N LYS A 367 -23.89 0.48 -40.35
CA LYS A 367 -23.39 1.76 -39.81
C LYS A 367 -21.95 2.04 -40.25
N TYR A 368 -21.06 1.05 -40.10
CA TYR A 368 -19.63 1.21 -40.45
C TYR A 368 -19.40 1.03 -41.94
N ARG A 369 -20.19 0.17 -42.61
CA ARG A 369 -20.10 -0.04 -44.06
C ARG A 369 -20.34 1.27 -44.83
N GLN A 370 -21.27 2.10 -44.36
CA GLN A 370 -21.61 3.39 -44.98
C GLN A 370 -20.54 4.48 -44.76
N MET A 371 -19.56 4.27 -43.89
CA MET A 371 -18.47 5.22 -43.63
C MET A 371 -17.31 5.11 -44.63
N PHE A 372 -17.32 4.11 -45.51
CA PHE A 372 -16.33 3.94 -46.58
C PHE A 372 -16.72 4.74 -47.83
N SER A 373 -15.74 4.98 -48.71
CA SER A 373 -16.01 5.62 -50.00
C SER A 373 -17.00 4.80 -50.85
N THR A 374 -17.87 5.48 -51.60
CA THR A 374 -18.86 4.84 -52.47
C THR A 374 -18.21 3.86 -53.45
N ASP A 375 -17.07 4.26 -54.00
CA ASP A 375 -16.33 3.47 -54.99
C ASP A 375 -15.78 2.18 -54.36
N ALA A 376 -15.21 2.23 -53.16
CA ALA A 376 -14.71 1.04 -52.46
C ALA A 376 -15.85 0.06 -52.10
N ILE A 377 -17.06 0.57 -51.85
CA ILE A 377 -18.25 -0.24 -51.59
C ILE A 377 -18.73 -0.92 -52.87
N GLU A 378 -18.83 -0.18 -53.97
CA GLU A 378 -19.28 -0.70 -55.27
C GLU A 378 -18.30 -1.73 -55.85
N GLU A 379 -17.00 -1.51 -55.67
CA GLU A 379 -15.94 -2.44 -56.07
C GLU A 379 -15.83 -3.67 -55.14
N GLY A 380 -16.63 -3.73 -54.06
CA GLY A 380 -16.68 -4.87 -53.13
C GLY A 380 -15.46 -5.02 -52.23
N LEU A 381 -14.58 -4.01 -52.18
CA LEU A 381 -13.33 -4.04 -51.41
C LEU A 381 -13.58 -4.06 -49.90
N VAL A 382 -14.63 -3.37 -49.44
CA VAL A 382 -15.02 -3.31 -48.02
C VAL A 382 -15.41 -4.69 -47.49
N ASP A 383 -16.27 -5.40 -48.22
CA ASP A 383 -16.72 -6.74 -47.86
C ASP A 383 -15.56 -7.76 -47.96
N LYS A 384 -14.65 -7.57 -48.93
CA LYS A 384 -13.42 -8.34 -49.07
C LYS A 384 -12.50 -8.17 -47.87
N TRP A 385 -12.22 -6.94 -47.45
CA TRP A 385 -11.43 -6.64 -46.24
C TRP A 385 -12.02 -7.33 -45.01
N PHE A 386 -13.33 -7.14 -44.77
CA PHE A 386 -13.97 -7.70 -43.59
C PHE A 386 -13.86 -9.23 -43.59
N LYS A 387 -14.06 -9.88 -44.74
CA LYS A 387 -13.92 -11.34 -44.88
C LYS A 387 -12.49 -11.82 -44.57
N ILE A 388 -11.47 -11.15 -45.10
CA ILE A 388 -10.06 -11.48 -44.85
C ILE A 388 -9.76 -11.32 -43.35
N LYS A 389 -10.09 -10.17 -42.78
CA LYS A 389 -9.79 -9.87 -41.38
C LYS A 389 -10.53 -10.79 -40.42
N ASN A 390 -11.81 -11.05 -40.68
CA ASN A 390 -12.61 -11.97 -39.87
C ASN A 390 -12.02 -13.40 -39.90
N ARG A 391 -11.52 -13.85 -41.07
CA ARG A 391 -10.83 -15.14 -41.20
C ARG A 391 -9.51 -15.18 -40.43
N GLU A 392 -8.74 -14.09 -40.41
CA GLU A 392 -7.50 -14.00 -39.63
C GLU A 392 -7.75 -14.02 -38.12
N LEU A 393 -8.74 -13.25 -37.67
CA LEU A 393 -9.12 -13.20 -36.26
C LEU A 393 -9.62 -14.57 -35.78
N LYS A 394 -10.36 -15.32 -36.61
CA LYS A 394 -10.75 -16.71 -36.28
C LYS A 394 -9.57 -17.64 -36.02
N LYS A 395 -8.40 -17.40 -36.64
CA LYS A 395 -7.21 -18.22 -36.42
C LYS A 395 -6.42 -17.84 -35.16
N THR A 396 -6.60 -16.61 -34.69
CA THR A 396 -5.71 -15.99 -33.68
C THR A 396 -6.42 -15.66 -32.37
N ALA A 397 -7.73 -15.43 -32.39
CA ALA A 397 -8.53 -15.12 -31.21
C ALA A 397 -8.70 -16.35 -30.31
N LYS A 398 -8.75 -16.12 -29.00
CA LYS A 398 -8.94 -17.18 -28.00
C LYS A 398 -10.36 -17.73 -27.99
N ASP A 399 -11.33 -16.84 -28.18
CA ASP A 399 -12.76 -17.11 -28.18
C ASP A 399 -13.49 -16.05 -29.02
N ILE A 400 -14.82 -16.19 -29.13
CA ILE A 400 -15.64 -15.27 -29.91
C ILE A 400 -15.72 -13.87 -29.30
N GLU A 401 -15.55 -13.74 -27.98
CA GLU A 401 -15.58 -12.43 -27.32
C GLU A 401 -14.30 -11.65 -27.61
N ASP A 402 -13.15 -12.33 -27.63
CA ASP A 402 -11.87 -11.77 -28.06
C ASP A 402 -11.91 -11.36 -29.54
N GLN A 403 -12.50 -12.19 -30.41
CA GLN A 403 -12.72 -11.85 -31.82
C GLN A 403 -13.57 -10.57 -31.97
N VAL A 404 -14.71 -10.50 -31.28
CA VAL A 404 -15.60 -9.33 -31.31
C VAL A 404 -14.93 -8.10 -30.71
N PHE A 405 -14.14 -8.25 -29.65
CA PHE A 405 -13.37 -7.17 -29.04
C PHE A 405 -12.33 -6.60 -30.01
N GLN A 406 -11.60 -7.46 -30.72
CA GLN A 406 -10.62 -7.02 -31.71
C GLN A 406 -11.27 -6.35 -32.93
N LEU A 407 -12.43 -6.84 -33.39
CA LEU A 407 -13.21 -6.18 -34.44
C LEU A 407 -13.69 -4.79 -34.00
N TYR A 408 -14.17 -4.67 -32.76
CA TYR A 408 -14.64 -3.39 -32.24
C TYR A 408 -13.53 -2.32 -32.23
N ARG A 409 -12.27 -2.68 -31.94
CA ARG A 409 -11.14 -1.74 -32.05
C ARG A 409 -10.97 -1.17 -33.47
N LEU A 410 -11.25 -1.97 -34.51
CA LEU A 410 -11.20 -1.51 -35.90
C LEU A 410 -12.40 -0.62 -36.24
N PHE A 411 -13.59 -0.94 -35.72
CA PHE A 411 -14.78 -0.12 -35.89
C PHE A 411 -14.63 1.28 -35.27
N GLN A 412 -14.00 1.36 -34.09
CA GLN A 412 -13.63 2.62 -33.47
C GLN A 412 -12.72 3.47 -34.35
N PHE A 413 -11.73 2.84 -35.00
CA PHE A 413 -10.85 3.53 -35.93
C PHE A 413 -11.59 4.01 -37.17
N ILE A 414 -12.46 3.17 -37.77
CA ILE A 414 -13.27 3.54 -38.94
C ILE A 414 -14.10 4.79 -38.64
N GLU A 415 -14.81 4.80 -37.51
CA GLU A 415 -15.69 5.92 -37.13
C GLU A 415 -14.88 7.20 -36.85
N ALA A 416 -13.75 7.10 -36.13
CA ALA A 416 -12.89 8.24 -35.84
C ALA A 416 -12.20 8.81 -37.10
N TYR A 417 -11.72 7.96 -38.01
CA TYR A 417 -11.07 8.40 -39.24
C TYR A 417 -12.07 8.97 -40.24
N HIS A 418 -13.27 8.37 -40.36
CA HIS A 418 -14.36 8.93 -41.15
C HIS A 418 -14.73 10.33 -40.66
N TRP A 419 -14.88 10.50 -39.34
CA TRP A 419 -15.15 11.82 -38.76
C TRP A 419 -14.06 12.84 -39.12
N PHE A 420 -12.79 12.45 -38.95
CA PHE A 420 -11.64 13.30 -39.28
C PHE A 420 -11.63 13.73 -40.74
N ILE A 421 -11.84 12.81 -41.69
CA ILE A 421 -11.71 13.15 -43.10
C ILE A 421 -12.91 13.96 -43.62
N SER A 422 -14.12 13.66 -43.13
CA SER A 422 -15.36 14.32 -43.58
C SER A 422 -15.55 15.75 -43.07
N HIS A 423 -14.84 16.15 -42.01
CA HIS A 423 -14.89 17.51 -41.46
C HIS A 423 -13.77 18.38 -42.05
N GLU A 424 -14.11 19.41 -42.81
CA GLU A 424 -13.13 20.31 -43.46
C GLU A 424 -12.35 21.17 -42.47
N ASP A 425 -12.93 21.48 -41.31
CA ASP A 425 -12.35 22.31 -40.25
C ASP A 425 -11.35 21.55 -39.35
N ILE A 426 -11.31 20.21 -39.42
CA ILE A 426 -10.34 19.39 -38.69
C ILE A 426 -9.10 19.17 -39.56
N HIS A 427 -8.03 19.90 -39.26
CA HIS A 427 -6.72 19.72 -39.91
C HIS A 427 -5.82 18.75 -39.15
N SER A 428 -5.99 18.65 -37.84
CA SER A 428 -5.10 17.87 -36.98
C SER A 428 -5.90 17.05 -35.96
N MET A 429 -5.70 15.72 -35.94
CA MET A 429 -6.34 14.85 -34.95
C MET A 429 -5.38 13.90 -34.25
N ILE A 430 -5.49 13.76 -32.93
CA ILE A 430 -4.74 12.74 -32.17
C ILE A 430 -5.66 11.55 -31.88
N TYR A 431 -5.25 10.34 -32.23
CA TYR A 431 -5.95 9.09 -31.90
C TYR A 431 -5.17 8.33 -30.82
N PHE A 432 -5.67 8.35 -29.58
CA PHE A 432 -5.07 7.62 -28.46
C PHE A 432 -5.70 6.24 -28.24
N GLN A 433 -4.84 5.23 -28.16
CA GLN A 433 -5.21 3.84 -27.86
C GLN A 433 -4.33 3.22 -26.76
N ASN A 434 -4.72 2.03 -26.28
CA ASN A 434 -4.03 1.35 -25.18
C ASN A 434 -2.65 0.78 -25.56
N ARG A 435 -2.45 0.39 -26.83
CA ARG A 435 -1.18 -0.18 -27.34
C ARG A 435 -0.81 0.55 -28.63
N THR A 436 0.47 0.54 -29.01
CA THR A 436 0.88 1.19 -30.26
C THR A 436 0.26 0.48 -31.45
N GLY A 437 -0.15 1.26 -32.46
CA GLY A 437 -0.77 0.76 -33.69
C GLY A 437 0.18 -0.02 -34.58
N ASP A 438 1.44 -0.24 -34.17
CA ASP A 438 2.48 -0.88 -34.98
C ASP A 438 2.05 -2.27 -35.48
N LYS A 439 1.33 -3.05 -34.65
CA LYS A 439 0.82 -4.38 -35.03
C LYS A 439 -0.40 -4.33 -35.95
N ASP A 440 -1.10 -3.20 -35.96
CA ASP A 440 -2.31 -2.94 -36.74
C ASP A 440 -2.00 -1.95 -37.88
N LYS A 441 -0.71 -1.70 -38.20
CA LYS A 441 -0.28 -0.63 -39.10
C LYS A 441 -0.85 -0.83 -40.50
N GLU A 442 -0.68 -2.02 -41.06
CA GLU A 442 -1.16 -2.34 -42.41
C GLU A 442 -2.70 -2.25 -42.47
N GLN A 443 -3.38 -2.68 -41.41
CA GLN A 443 -4.85 -2.58 -41.29
C GLN A 443 -5.31 -1.12 -41.27
N ILE A 444 -4.67 -0.29 -40.46
CA ILE A 444 -4.98 1.14 -40.33
C ILE A 444 -4.76 1.85 -41.66
N GLN A 445 -3.64 1.60 -42.33
CA GLN A 445 -3.33 2.21 -43.62
C GLN A 445 -4.34 1.80 -44.70
N LEU A 446 -4.65 0.49 -44.78
CA LEU A 446 -5.68 -0.05 -45.68
C LEU A 446 -7.04 0.60 -45.43
N LEU A 447 -7.52 0.56 -44.19
CA LEU A 447 -8.81 1.13 -43.81
C LEU A 447 -8.90 2.62 -44.16
N SER A 448 -7.84 3.37 -43.89
CA SER A 448 -7.80 4.80 -44.22
C SER A 448 -7.98 5.05 -45.71
N CYS A 449 -7.25 4.30 -46.56
CA CYS A 449 -7.34 4.42 -48.03
C CYS A 449 -8.71 4.01 -48.57
N LEU A 450 -9.38 3.02 -47.96
CA LEU A 450 -10.73 2.61 -48.36
C LEU A 450 -11.79 3.64 -47.94
N ILE A 451 -11.58 4.31 -46.80
CA ILE A 451 -12.50 5.32 -46.26
C ILE A 451 -12.46 6.60 -47.10
N ASP A 452 -11.27 7.12 -47.41
CA ASP A 452 -11.12 8.39 -48.15
C ASP A 452 -10.99 8.23 -49.67
N GLY A 453 -10.94 7.00 -50.17
CA GLY A 453 -10.84 6.70 -51.60
C GLY A 453 -9.42 6.76 -52.16
N SER A 454 -8.39 7.03 -51.34
CA SER A 454 -6.99 7.09 -51.78
C SER A 454 -6.42 5.73 -52.18
N TYR A 455 -7.19 4.64 -52.04
CA TYR A 455 -6.80 3.32 -52.52
C TYR A 455 -6.53 3.29 -54.04
N LYS A 456 -7.20 4.18 -54.80
CA LYS A 456 -6.99 4.34 -56.25
C LYS A 456 -5.62 4.90 -56.62
N GLU A 457 -4.94 5.54 -55.66
CA GLU A 457 -3.60 6.12 -55.83
C GLU A 457 -2.49 5.12 -55.47
N GLN A 458 -2.84 3.91 -55.02
CA GLN A 458 -1.87 2.90 -54.59
C GLN A 458 -1.36 2.08 -55.78
N GLU A 459 -0.06 1.75 -55.76
CA GLU A 459 0.59 1.03 -56.85
C GLU A 459 0.25 -0.47 -56.89
N SER A 460 -0.21 -1.05 -55.77
CA SER A 460 -0.50 -2.49 -55.63
C SER A 460 -1.99 -2.77 -55.53
N GLU A 461 -2.45 -3.82 -56.22
CA GLU A 461 -3.83 -4.29 -56.15
C GLU A 461 -4.15 -4.94 -54.79
N PHE A 462 -5.38 -4.75 -54.30
CA PHE A 462 -5.86 -5.38 -53.08
C PHE A 462 -6.40 -6.79 -53.38
N ASP A 463 -5.53 -7.80 -53.25
CA ASP A 463 -5.83 -9.22 -53.48
C ASP A 463 -6.35 -9.94 -52.21
N ASP A 464 -5.96 -11.18 -51.97
CA ASP A 464 -6.48 -12.05 -50.89
C ASP A 464 -5.79 -11.84 -49.53
N GLU A 465 -4.85 -10.90 -49.46
CA GLU A 465 -4.08 -10.54 -48.26
C GLU A 465 -4.05 -9.00 -48.07
N ILE A 466 -3.85 -8.55 -46.83
CA ILE A 466 -3.71 -7.12 -46.55
C ILE A 466 -2.40 -6.59 -47.14
N PRO A 467 -2.45 -5.51 -47.95
CA PRO A 467 -1.26 -4.96 -48.57
C PRO A 467 -0.34 -4.31 -47.53
N TYR A 468 0.96 -4.66 -47.58
CA TYR A 468 1.97 -4.16 -46.64
C TYR A 468 2.56 -2.79 -47.04
N ASN A 469 2.39 -2.40 -48.31
CA ASN A 469 3.01 -1.21 -48.90
C ASN A 469 2.03 -0.04 -49.09
N TRP A 470 0.75 -0.21 -48.75
CA TRP A 470 -0.21 0.88 -48.81
C TRP A 470 0.11 1.94 -47.75
N VAL A 471 0.13 3.20 -48.18
CA VAL A 471 0.41 4.34 -47.30
C VAL A 471 -0.60 5.43 -47.59
N ASN A 472 -1.33 5.81 -46.55
CA ASN A 472 -2.22 6.95 -46.56
C ASN A 472 -1.45 8.21 -46.14
N LYS A 473 -1.58 9.27 -46.95
CA LYS A 473 -0.88 10.55 -46.72
C LYS A 473 -1.29 11.26 -45.43
N HIS A 474 -2.51 11.02 -44.93
CA HIS A 474 -3.06 11.66 -43.74
C HIS A 474 -2.70 10.95 -42.42
N ILE A 475 -2.20 9.71 -42.47
CA ILE A 475 -1.90 8.93 -41.26
C ILE A 475 -0.43 9.00 -40.87
N ARG A 476 -0.17 9.23 -39.58
CA ARG A 476 1.14 9.02 -38.95
C ARG A 476 0.98 8.13 -37.72
N ILE A 477 1.73 7.03 -37.64
CA ILE A 477 1.77 6.16 -36.47
C ILE A 477 3.13 6.33 -35.82
N SER A 478 3.16 6.80 -34.57
CA SER A 478 4.43 6.96 -33.85
C SER A 478 4.27 6.82 -32.34
N LYS A 479 5.33 6.31 -31.73
CA LYS A 479 5.50 6.18 -30.27
C LYS A 479 6.70 6.97 -29.75
N ASP A 480 7.45 7.59 -30.65
CA ASP A 480 8.67 8.31 -30.36
C ASP A 480 8.40 9.81 -30.45
N LEU A 481 8.70 10.52 -29.37
CA LEU A 481 8.53 11.96 -29.32
C LEU A 481 9.45 12.68 -30.32
N GLU A 482 10.68 12.19 -30.47
CA GLU A 482 11.66 12.82 -31.35
C GLU A 482 11.18 12.77 -32.82
N ASP A 483 10.57 11.66 -33.22
CA ASP A 483 9.95 11.50 -34.53
C ASP A 483 8.76 12.46 -34.73
N VAL A 484 7.92 12.64 -33.71
CA VAL A 484 6.80 13.60 -33.79
C VAL A 484 7.32 15.04 -33.93
N GLU A 485 8.30 15.43 -33.13
CA GLU A 485 8.88 16.78 -33.13
C GLU A 485 9.65 17.11 -34.42
N THR A 486 10.37 16.15 -34.98
CA THR A 486 11.25 16.36 -36.14
C THR A 486 10.56 16.18 -37.49
N ARG A 487 9.49 15.38 -37.55
CA ARG A 487 8.83 15.02 -38.81
C ARG A 487 7.37 15.49 -38.90
N ILE A 488 6.58 15.29 -37.86
CA ILE A 488 5.11 15.46 -37.94
C ILE A 488 4.71 16.91 -37.66
N LEU A 489 5.19 17.51 -36.56
CA LEU A 489 4.86 18.92 -36.24
C LEU A 489 5.36 19.91 -37.31
N PRO A 490 6.54 19.73 -37.94
CA PRO A 490 6.99 20.61 -39.02
C PRO A 490 6.12 20.55 -40.27
N GLU A 491 5.47 19.41 -40.55
CA GLU A 491 4.53 19.26 -41.68
C GLU A 491 3.30 20.16 -41.45
N LEU A 492 2.69 20.06 -40.27
CA LEU A 492 1.58 20.95 -39.85
C LEU A 492 1.98 22.43 -39.77
N SER A 493 3.25 22.72 -39.48
CA SER A 493 3.75 24.09 -39.30
C SER A 493 4.04 24.82 -40.61
N ARG A 494 4.22 24.10 -41.73
CA ARG A 494 4.60 24.69 -43.03
C ARG A 494 3.42 24.87 -43.97
N GLU A 495 2.45 23.97 -43.90
CA GLU A 495 1.37 23.86 -44.88
C GLU A 495 0.02 24.11 -44.21
N LYS A 496 -0.68 25.18 -44.60
CA LYS A 496 -2.01 25.50 -44.08
C LYS A 496 -3.06 24.43 -44.43
N ASP A 497 -2.85 23.73 -45.54
CA ASP A 497 -3.76 22.70 -46.07
C ASP A 497 -3.35 21.29 -45.61
N ALA A 498 -2.31 21.17 -44.77
CA ALA A 498 -1.93 19.89 -44.19
C ALA A 498 -3.09 19.33 -43.34
N LYS A 499 -3.38 18.05 -43.54
CA LYS A 499 -4.41 17.32 -42.81
C LYS A 499 -3.83 16.02 -42.30
N LEU A 500 -3.59 15.91 -40.99
CA LEU A 500 -2.91 14.77 -40.38
C LEU A 500 -3.61 14.22 -39.15
N MET A 501 -3.69 12.89 -39.07
CA MET A 501 -4.05 12.14 -37.88
C MET A 501 -2.82 11.43 -37.31
N LEU A 502 -2.48 11.74 -36.06
CA LEU A 502 -1.44 11.05 -35.29
C LEU A 502 -2.05 9.93 -34.44
N ILE A 503 -1.66 8.70 -34.75
CA ILE A 503 -2.05 7.51 -33.99
C ILE A 503 -0.95 7.17 -32.99
N SER A 504 -1.27 7.17 -31.71
CA SER A 504 -0.31 6.88 -30.65
C SER A 504 -0.93 6.13 -29.47
N ALA A 505 -0.08 5.63 -28.57
CA ALA A 505 -0.53 4.98 -27.35
C ALA A 505 -0.48 5.94 -26.15
N TYR A 506 -1.35 5.74 -25.16
CA TYR A 506 -1.32 6.53 -23.92
C TYR A 506 0.06 6.53 -23.26
N GLY A 507 0.79 5.40 -23.31
CA GLY A 507 2.11 5.25 -22.72
C GLY A 507 3.28 5.85 -23.51
N SER A 508 3.05 6.34 -24.74
CA SER A 508 4.12 6.82 -25.63
C SER A 508 4.67 8.19 -25.22
N PHE A 509 3.83 9.10 -24.73
CA PHE A 509 4.25 10.45 -24.35
C PHE A 509 4.12 10.67 -22.85
N LYS A 510 5.23 11.03 -22.19
CA LYS A 510 5.23 11.35 -20.76
C LYS A 510 4.37 12.59 -20.48
N ALA A 511 3.78 12.67 -19.29
CA ALA A 511 3.07 13.87 -18.84
C ALA A 511 3.97 15.12 -19.01
N GLY A 512 3.43 16.17 -19.64
CA GLY A 512 4.17 17.42 -19.87
C GLY A 512 4.85 17.59 -21.23
N THR A 513 4.89 16.58 -22.09
CA THR A 513 5.29 16.70 -23.50
C THR A 513 4.49 17.76 -24.31
N ASN A 514 5.18 18.61 -25.06
CA ASN A 514 4.56 19.60 -25.93
C ASN A 514 4.29 18.98 -27.30
N LEU A 515 3.04 19.03 -27.77
CA LEU A 515 2.62 18.54 -29.10
C LEU A 515 2.09 19.68 -29.97
N GLN A 516 2.25 20.92 -29.53
CA GLN A 516 1.78 22.11 -30.24
C GLN A 516 2.68 22.38 -31.44
N TYR A 517 2.08 22.80 -32.55
CA TYR A 517 2.79 23.16 -33.78
C TYR A 517 2.73 24.68 -34.01
N GLU A 518 3.67 25.23 -34.78
CA GLU A 518 3.63 26.64 -35.16
C GLU A 518 2.47 26.89 -36.11
N ILE A 519 1.80 28.03 -36.00
CA ILE A 519 0.65 28.35 -36.86
C ILE A 519 1.16 28.65 -38.27
N PRO A 520 0.77 27.88 -39.30
CA PRO A 520 1.14 28.18 -40.68
C PRO A 520 0.43 29.45 -41.17
N ASP A 521 1.08 30.18 -42.07
CA ASP A 521 0.57 31.44 -42.61
C ASP A 521 -0.79 31.23 -43.30
N GLY A 522 -1.80 31.98 -42.86
CA GLY A 522 -3.15 31.96 -43.44
C GLY A 522 -4.07 30.84 -42.95
N LEU A 523 -3.70 30.09 -41.90
CA LEU A 523 -4.60 29.16 -41.22
C LEU A 523 -5.71 29.91 -40.48
N ASP A 524 -6.94 29.39 -40.52
CA ASP A 524 -8.06 29.92 -39.73
C ASP A 524 -7.97 29.45 -38.26
N TYR A 525 -8.04 30.39 -37.33
CA TYR A 525 -8.05 30.13 -35.89
C TYR A 525 -8.56 31.35 -35.12
N ILE A 526 -8.97 31.13 -33.87
CA ILE A 526 -9.30 32.20 -32.92
C ILE A 526 -8.16 32.36 -31.92
N ALA A 527 -7.67 33.60 -31.77
CA ALA A 527 -6.62 33.95 -30.83
C ALA A 527 -7.20 34.34 -29.46
N GLY A 528 -6.74 33.66 -28.40
CA GLY A 528 -6.95 34.07 -27.02
C GLY A 528 -5.76 34.85 -26.46
N ASP A 529 -5.69 34.94 -25.14
CA ASP A 529 -4.64 35.66 -24.44
C ASP A 529 -3.33 34.84 -24.38
N ASN A 530 -2.43 35.09 -25.34
CA ASN A 530 -1.14 34.40 -25.42
C ASN A 530 -0.05 35.12 -24.62
N TRP A 531 0.56 34.43 -23.67
CA TRP A 531 1.65 34.93 -22.84
C TRP A 531 3.00 34.66 -23.54
N THR A 532 3.24 35.28 -24.70
CA THR A 532 4.47 35.09 -25.51
C THR A 532 5.39 36.30 -25.47
N ASN A 533 6.71 36.07 -25.51
CA ASN A 533 7.71 37.15 -25.64
C ASN A 533 7.70 37.74 -27.06
N GLU A 534 8.13 39.00 -27.21
CA GLU A 534 8.27 39.62 -28.54
C GLU A 534 9.23 38.82 -29.44
N GLY A 535 8.72 38.32 -30.57
CA GLY A 535 9.49 37.59 -31.59
C GLY A 535 9.22 36.10 -31.69
N ASP A 536 8.50 35.49 -30.74
CA ASP A 536 8.13 34.07 -30.81
C ASP A 536 6.99 33.84 -31.82
N ARG A 537 7.12 32.79 -32.64
CA ARG A 537 6.02 32.33 -33.51
C ARG A 537 4.91 31.75 -32.65
N GLN A 538 3.68 32.16 -32.94
CA GLN A 538 2.50 31.64 -32.26
C GLN A 538 2.31 30.15 -32.56
N LYS A 539 1.85 29.41 -31.55
CA LYS A 539 1.58 27.97 -31.64
C LYS A 539 0.09 27.69 -31.43
N LYS A 540 -0.36 26.56 -31.97
CA LYS A 540 -1.74 26.08 -31.87
C LYS A 540 -1.77 24.63 -31.39
N ASP A 541 -2.82 24.30 -30.64
CA ASP A 541 -3.14 22.93 -30.22
C ASP A 541 -3.78 22.13 -31.38
N TRP A 542 -3.92 20.82 -31.21
CA TRP A 542 -4.58 19.97 -32.21
C TRP A 542 -6.09 20.24 -32.25
N ASP A 543 -6.74 20.00 -33.39
CA ASP A 543 -8.15 20.34 -33.61
C ASP A 543 -9.10 19.32 -32.98
N ALA A 544 -8.73 18.04 -33.03
CA ALA A 544 -9.54 16.95 -32.54
C ALA A 544 -8.73 15.90 -31.79
N ILE A 545 -9.40 15.14 -30.92
CA ILE A 545 -8.83 13.98 -30.25
C ILE A 545 -9.84 12.84 -30.20
N TYR A 546 -9.36 11.62 -30.41
CA TYR A 546 -10.06 10.40 -30.03
C TYR A 546 -9.37 9.77 -28.83
N VAL A 547 -10.14 9.42 -27.79
CA VAL A 547 -9.66 8.73 -26.59
C VAL A 547 -10.35 7.36 -26.46
N GLN A 548 -9.57 6.29 -26.56
CA GLN A 548 -10.05 4.91 -26.29
C GLN A 548 -10.20 4.67 -24.78
N ALA A 549 -11.13 3.81 -24.36
CA ALA A 549 -11.26 3.45 -22.95
C ALA A 549 -9.95 2.86 -22.39
N PRO A 550 -9.36 3.45 -21.33
CA PRO A 550 -8.13 2.93 -20.74
C PRO A 550 -8.34 1.55 -20.11
N THR A 551 -7.56 0.56 -20.55
CA THR A 551 -7.63 -0.83 -20.06
C THR A 551 -6.34 -1.33 -19.42
N ALA A 552 -5.21 -0.68 -19.71
CA ALA A 552 -3.87 -1.08 -19.25
C ALA A 552 -3.51 -0.57 -17.83
N TYR A 553 -4.36 -0.88 -16.84
CA TYR A 553 -4.23 -0.36 -15.47
C TYR A 553 -2.88 -0.71 -14.80
N LEU A 554 -2.59 -2.01 -14.62
CA LEU A 554 -1.31 -2.51 -14.11
C LEU A 554 -0.95 -3.77 -14.91
N MET A 555 -0.32 -3.59 -16.08
CA MET A 555 0.12 -4.69 -16.93
C MET A 555 1.64 -4.87 -16.85
N MET A 556 2.10 -6.11 -17.04
CA MET A 556 3.52 -6.40 -17.26
C MET A 556 3.76 -6.54 -18.77
N SER A 557 4.93 -6.09 -19.23
CA SER A 557 5.31 -6.23 -20.65
C SER A 557 5.65 -7.68 -20.97
N GLU A 558 5.25 -8.13 -22.16
CA GLU A 558 5.55 -9.45 -22.71
C GLU A 558 6.55 -9.35 -23.87
N ASP A 559 7.40 -8.31 -23.89
CA ASP A 559 8.41 -8.10 -24.94
C ASP A 559 9.56 -9.13 -24.90
N GLY A 560 9.53 -10.07 -23.94
CA GLY A 560 10.54 -11.10 -23.75
C GLY A 560 11.85 -10.59 -23.14
N SER A 561 11.96 -9.30 -22.82
CA SER A 561 13.16 -8.71 -22.21
C SER A 561 13.17 -8.97 -20.70
N GLU A 562 14.23 -9.59 -20.20
CA GLU A 562 14.45 -9.79 -18.76
C GLU A 562 14.43 -8.45 -18.01
N SER A 563 15.02 -7.39 -18.59
CA SER A 563 15.02 -6.06 -17.98
C SER A 563 13.61 -5.48 -17.84
N THR A 564 12.78 -5.65 -18.87
CA THR A 564 11.40 -5.14 -18.84
C THR A 564 10.54 -5.96 -17.88
N TYR A 565 10.71 -7.28 -17.85
CA TYR A 565 10.06 -8.16 -16.90
C TYR A 565 10.40 -7.77 -15.45
N GLU A 566 11.69 -7.58 -15.13
CA GLU A 566 12.13 -7.17 -13.80
C GLU A 566 11.52 -5.83 -13.39
N LYS A 567 11.53 -4.81 -14.27
CA LYS A 567 10.85 -3.54 -13.99
C LYS A 567 9.36 -3.72 -13.72
N GLY A 568 8.70 -4.58 -14.51
CA GLY A 568 7.29 -4.94 -14.33
C GLY A 568 7.02 -5.58 -12.97
N LEU A 569 7.86 -6.54 -12.56
CA LEU A 569 7.73 -7.27 -11.29
C LEU A 569 7.95 -6.35 -10.08
N TYR A 570 8.98 -5.51 -10.09
CA TYR A 570 9.22 -4.51 -9.04
C TYR A 570 8.05 -3.51 -8.93
N ASN A 571 7.50 -3.07 -10.06
CA ASN A 571 6.33 -2.20 -10.06
C ASN A 571 5.09 -2.93 -9.50
N ALA A 572 4.86 -4.19 -9.88
CA ALA A 572 3.76 -5.00 -9.37
C ALA A 572 3.87 -5.23 -7.86
N MET A 573 5.05 -5.60 -7.35
CA MET A 573 5.33 -5.77 -5.92
C MET A 573 4.94 -4.53 -5.11
N LEU A 574 5.36 -3.34 -5.57
CA LEU A 574 5.08 -2.09 -4.87
C LEU A 574 3.60 -1.71 -4.97
N VAL A 575 3.02 -1.72 -6.17
CA VAL A 575 1.63 -1.26 -6.40
C VAL A 575 0.61 -2.17 -5.74
N LEU A 576 0.78 -3.50 -5.80
CA LEU A 576 -0.10 -4.44 -5.09
C LEU A 576 -0.11 -4.16 -3.59
N MET A 577 1.05 -3.80 -3.03
CA MET A 577 1.15 -3.44 -1.62
C MET A 577 0.58 -2.07 -1.28
N MET A 578 0.67 -1.09 -2.16
CA MET A 578 -0.04 0.18 -2.00
C MET A 578 -1.55 -0.01 -2.04
N LEU A 579 -2.06 -0.87 -2.93
CA LEU A 579 -3.48 -1.22 -3.00
C LEU A 579 -3.94 -1.98 -1.75
N TYR A 580 -3.10 -2.87 -1.20
CA TYR A 580 -3.34 -3.48 0.12
C TYR A 580 -3.34 -2.44 1.25
N GLU A 581 -2.45 -1.44 1.21
CA GLU A 581 -2.45 -0.33 2.17
C GLU A 581 -3.72 0.51 2.08
N ARG A 582 -4.32 0.63 0.90
CA ARG A 582 -5.61 1.28 0.66
C ARG A 582 -6.85 0.41 0.98
N GLY A 583 -6.65 -0.84 1.43
CA GLY A 583 -7.74 -1.78 1.67
C GLY A 583 -8.37 -2.36 0.39
N CYS A 584 -7.88 -1.99 -0.80
CA CYS A 584 -8.42 -2.49 -2.07
C CYS A 584 -8.18 -3.98 -2.29
N LEU A 585 -7.13 -4.54 -1.66
CA LEU A 585 -6.74 -5.95 -1.75
C LEU A 585 -6.60 -6.55 -0.36
N SER A 586 -6.94 -7.83 -0.23
CA SER A 586 -6.61 -8.63 0.95
C SER A 586 -5.19 -9.21 0.86
N LYS A 587 -4.69 -9.77 1.97
CA LYS A 587 -3.40 -10.50 2.01
C LYS A 587 -3.33 -11.63 0.95
N ASN A 588 -4.45 -12.33 0.75
CA ASN A 588 -4.51 -13.46 -0.18
C ASN A 588 -4.52 -12.97 -1.62
N ASP A 589 -5.17 -11.83 -1.90
CA ASP A 589 -5.17 -11.24 -3.24
C ASP A 589 -3.75 -10.83 -3.63
N VAL A 590 -2.99 -10.18 -2.73
CA VAL A 590 -1.58 -9.82 -2.97
C VAL A 590 -0.74 -11.06 -3.28
N ALA A 591 -0.85 -12.12 -2.47
CA ALA A 591 -0.09 -13.35 -2.66
C ALA A 591 -0.39 -14.00 -4.03
N GLN A 592 -1.67 -14.09 -4.40
CA GLN A 592 -2.09 -14.66 -5.68
C GLN A 592 -1.63 -13.83 -6.88
N TRP A 593 -1.76 -12.51 -6.80
CA TRP A 593 -1.38 -11.64 -7.91
C TRP A 593 0.13 -11.56 -8.07
N LEU A 594 0.88 -11.64 -6.97
CA LEU A 594 2.33 -11.73 -7.03
C LEU A 594 2.78 -13.07 -7.63
N TYR A 595 2.12 -14.19 -7.30
CA TYR A 595 2.38 -15.48 -7.97
C TYR A 595 2.13 -15.39 -9.48
N ASN A 596 1.03 -14.75 -9.89
CA ASN A 596 0.73 -14.53 -11.30
C ASN A 596 1.79 -13.64 -11.99
N ALA A 597 2.34 -12.65 -11.28
CA ALA A 597 3.42 -11.81 -11.78
C ALA A 597 4.70 -12.63 -12.02
N ILE A 598 5.10 -13.44 -11.03
CA ILE A 598 6.26 -14.33 -11.13
C ILE A 598 6.08 -15.38 -12.24
N SER A 599 4.84 -15.82 -12.46
CA SER A 599 4.49 -16.83 -13.46
C SER A 599 4.28 -16.25 -14.87
N ASN A 600 4.51 -14.95 -15.06
CA ASN A 600 4.27 -14.23 -16.31
C ASN A 600 2.82 -14.36 -16.85
N ASN A 601 1.84 -14.40 -15.92
CA ASN A 601 0.40 -14.49 -16.21
C ASN A 601 -0.38 -13.36 -15.50
N PHE A 602 0.13 -12.13 -15.59
CA PHE A 602 -0.35 -11.00 -14.80
C PHE A 602 -1.51 -10.25 -15.46
N MET A 603 -2.71 -10.81 -15.38
CA MET A 603 -3.95 -10.22 -15.91
C MET A 603 -4.74 -9.46 -14.82
N PHE A 604 -4.13 -8.44 -14.23
CA PHE A 604 -4.70 -7.69 -13.10
C PHE A 604 -5.74 -6.65 -13.56
N GLY A 605 -6.91 -6.65 -12.91
CA GLY A 605 -8.01 -5.73 -13.24
C GLY A 605 -9.22 -5.88 -12.33
N GLU A 606 -10.15 -4.94 -12.47
CA GLU A 606 -11.37 -4.74 -11.67
C GLU A 606 -12.35 -5.90 -11.83
N LYS A 607 -12.43 -6.51 -13.02
CA LYS A 607 -13.27 -7.69 -13.28
C LYS A 607 -12.94 -8.88 -12.37
N ARG A 608 -11.72 -8.92 -11.85
CA ARG A 608 -11.24 -9.97 -10.94
C ARG A 608 -11.07 -9.46 -9.50
N ASN A 609 -11.18 -8.14 -9.27
CA ASN A 609 -10.97 -7.51 -7.97
C ASN A 609 -11.84 -6.25 -7.84
N ASN A 610 -13.05 -6.38 -7.29
CA ASN A 610 -13.97 -5.24 -7.17
C ASN A 610 -13.46 -4.14 -6.22
N GLY A 611 -12.54 -4.46 -5.30
CA GLY A 611 -11.94 -3.50 -4.37
C GLY A 611 -11.11 -2.40 -5.04
N ILE A 612 -10.68 -2.57 -6.30
CA ILE A 612 -9.87 -1.57 -7.02
C ILE A 612 -10.70 -0.65 -7.94
N ILE A 613 -12.02 -0.81 -8.02
CA ILE A 613 -12.88 -0.06 -8.97
C ILE A 613 -12.67 1.46 -8.82
N LYS A 614 -12.65 1.97 -7.59
CA LYS A 614 -12.44 3.41 -7.34
C LYS A 614 -11.05 3.90 -7.75
N ASP A 615 -9.99 3.13 -7.43
CA ASP A 615 -8.63 3.49 -7.83
C ASP A 615 -8.47 3.44 -9.36
N LYS A 616 -9.00 2.41 -10.02
CA LYS A 616 -9.03 2.29 -11.48
C LYS A 616 -9.79 3.45 -12.12
N SER A 617 -10.90 3.88 -11.54
CA SER A 617 -11.69 5.02 -12.02
C SER A 617 -10.87 6.31 -11.96
N ALA A 618 -10.23 6.60 -10.82
CA ALA A 618 -9.34 7.73 -10.66
C ALA A 618 -8.15 7.67 -11.64
N TRP A 619 -7.54 6.50 -11.83
CA TRP A 619 -6.46 6.28 -12.80
C TRP A 619 -6.91 6.53 -14.24
N ALA A 620 -8.04 5.97 -14.65
CA ALA A 620 -8.55 6.07 -16.01
C ALA A 620 -8.92 7.51 -16.35
N GLN A 621 -9.65 8.21 -15.46
CA GLN A 621 -9.95 9.64 -15.63
C GLN A 621 -8.66 10.47 -15.72
N THR A 622 -7.66 10.20 -14.88
CA THR A 622 -6.37 10.90 -14.94
C THR A 622 -5.62 10.65 -16.25
N THR A 623 -5.71 9.42 -16.79
CA THR A 623 -5.10 9.07 -18.09
C THR A 623 -5.77 9.83 -19.23
N VAL A 624 -7.10 9.91 -19.22
CA VAL A 624 -7.88 10.66 -20.22
C VAL A 624 -7.63 12.17 -20.07
N GLU A 625 -7.58 12.69 -18.85
CA GLU A 625 -7.25 14.09 -18.56
C GLU A 625 -5.89 14.48 -19.11
N GLN A 626 -4.88 13.62 -18.97
CA GLN A 626 -3.55 13.87 -19.55
C GLN A 626 -3.55 13.87 -21.08
N ALA A 627 -4.37 13.02 -21.69
CA ALA A 627 -4.52 12.95 -23.14
C ALA A 627 -5.24 14.20 -23.68
N VAL A 628 -6.41 14.54 -23.11
CA VAL A 628 -7.17 15.74 -23.47
C VAL A 628 -6.41 17.02 -23.13
N GLY A 629 -5.64 17.02 -22.04
CA GLY A 629 -4.77 18.11 -21.63
C GLY A 629 -3.69 18.49 -22.65
N ARG A 630 -3.47 17.68 -23.69
CA ARG A 630 -2.63 18.04 -24.85
C ARG A 630 -3.28 19.07 -25.75
N LEU A 631 -4.60 19.16 -25.72
CA LEU A 631 -5.37 20.16 -26.46
C LEU A 631 -5.46 21.50 -25.74
N CYS A 632 -4.93 21.64 -24.52
CA CYS A 632 -5.23 22.78 -23.63
C CYS A 632 -4.04 23.75 -23.43
N ARG A 633 -2.94 23.62 -24.19
CA ARG A 633 -1.66 24.27 -23.86
C ARG A 633 -1.49 25.66 -24.44
N THR A 634 -2.20 25.97 -25.52
CA THR A 634 -2.19 27.29 -26.17
C THR A 634 -3.54 27.98 -25.98
N ARG A 635 -3.59 29.26 -26.30
CA ARG A 635 -4.86 30.02 -26.39
C ARG A 635 -5.28 30.30 -27.83
N ASN A 636 -4.51 29.83 -28.81
CA ASN A 636 -4.92 29.80 -30.20
C ASN A 636 -5.68 28.51 -30.47
N LYS A 637 -6.98 28.63 -30.75
CA LYS A 637 -7.89 27.49 -30.85
C LYS A 637 -8.56 27.45 -32.22
N PRO A 638 -8.97 26.26 -32.70
CA PRO A 638 -9.98 26.21 -33.75
C PRO A 638 -11.31 26.78 -33.24
N HIS A 639 -12.23 27.09 -34.17
CA HIS A 639 -13.59 27.50 -33.80
C HIS A 639 -14.28 26.43 -32.97
N THR A 640 -14.14 25.15 -33.35
CA THR A 640 -14.63 24.00 -32.60
C THR A 640 -13.49 23.01 -32.35
N THR A 641 -13.33 22.58 -31.10
CA THR A 641 -12.48 21.41 -30.77
C THR A 641 -13.35 20.19 -30.58
N TYR A 642 -13.03 19.10 -31.26
CA TYR A 642 -13.78 17.85 -31.23
C TYR A 642 -13.12 16.83 -30.29
N ILE A 643 -13.90 16.26 -29.38
CA ILE A 643 -13.45 15.20 -28.48
C ILE A 643 -14.32 13.97 -28.70
N LEU A 644 -13.78 13.02 -29.46
CA LEU A 644 -14.38 11.71 -29.66
C LEU A 644 -13.92 10.78 -28.52
N TYR A 645 -14.83 10.00 -27.95
CA TYR A 645 -14.46 9.08 -26.87
C TYR A 645 -15.18 7.73 -26.97
N ASP A 646 -14.49 6.67 -26.56
CA ASP A 646 -15.07 5.33 -26.42
C ASP A 646 -16.07 5.30 -25.25
N LYS A 647 -17.35 5.10 -25.56
CA LYS A 647 -18.45 5.11 -24.58
C LYS A 647 -18.26 4.10 -23.44
N SER A 648 -17.49 3.03 -23.65
CA SER A 648 -17.22 2.04 -22.60
C SER A 648 -16.45 2.60 -21.38
N MET A 649 -15.84 3.79 -21.48
CA MET A 649 -15.18 4.43 -20.35
C MET A 649 -16.11 5.13 -19.34
N GLU A 650 -17.41 5.27 -19.64
CA GLU A 650 -18.40 5.89 -18.74
C GLU A 650 -18.37 5.30 -17.32
N SER A 651 -18.13 3.99 -17.22
CA SER A 651 -18.05 3.26 -15.95
C SER A 651 -16.92 3.75 -15.03
N PHE A 652 -15.90 4.42 -15.59
CA PHE A 652 -14.73 4.91 -14.87
C PHE A 652 -14.83 6.38 -14.47
N PHE A 653 -15.89 7.10 -14.87
CA PHE A 653 -16.05 8.51 -14.52
C PHE A 653 -16.84 8.68 -13.22
N ASP A 654 -16.21 9.31 -12.24
CA ASP A 654 -16.77 9.62 -10.92
C ASP A 654 -16.68 11.13 -10.66
N ALA A 655 -17.75 11.72 -10.13
CA ALA A 655 -17.82 13.13 -9.75
C ALA A 655 -16.84 13.46 -8.61
N ALA A 656 -16.53 12.51 -7.72
CA ALA A 656 -15.56 12.72 -6.64
C ALA A 656 -14.15 13.05 -7.15
N ASN A 657 -13.80 12.61 -8.36
CA ASN A 657 -12.50 12.90 -8.99
C ASN A 657 -12.46 14.26 -9.70
N MET A 658 -13.60 14.97 -9.75
CA MET A 658 -13.71 16.32 -10.32
C MET A 658 -13.39 17.42 -9.29
N GLU A 659 -13.14 17.07 -8.02
CA GLU A 659 -12.82 18.02 -6.95
C GLU A 659 -11.37 18.57 -7.03
N LYS A 660 -11.01 19.09 -8.20
CA LYS A 660 -9.72 19.72 -8.50
C LYS A 660 -9.87 20.78 -9.61
N SER A 661 -8.84 21.59 -9.83
CA SER A 661 -8.80 22.45 -11.03
C SER A 661 -8.64 21.56 -12.27
N LEU A 662 -9.42 21.85 -13.31
CA LEU A 662 -9.49 21.07 -14.54
C LEU A 662 -9.37 22.00 -15.75
N THR A 663 -8.78 21.50 -16.83
CA THR A 663 -8.81 22.22 -18.10
C THR A 663 -10.22 22.26 -18.67
N LYS A 664 -10.54 23.33 -19.41
CA LYS A 664 -11.88 23.56 -19.98
C LYS A 664 -12.36 22.38 -20.81
N GLU A 665 -11.52 21.88 -21.72
CA GLU A 665 -11.78 20.76 -22.62
C GLU A 665 -12.11 19.46 -21.85
N PHE A 666 -11.32 19.14 -20.82
CA PHE A 666 -11.57 17.93 -20.02
C PHE A 666 -12.78 18.10 -19.09
N ARG A 667 -13.00 19.29 -18.52
CA ARG A 667 -14.19 19.58 -17.69
C ARG A 667 -15.47 19.35 -18.49
N VAL A 668 -15.53 19.84 -19.73
CA VAL A 668 -16.69 19.64 -20.63
C VAL A 668 -16.89 18.14 -20.95
N LEU A 669 -15.82 17.42 -21.32
CA LEU A 669 -15.89 15.97 -21.54
C LEU A 669 -16.41 15.23 -20.29
N ALA A 670 -15.82 15.48 -19.13
CA ALA A 670 -16.14 14.74 -17.92
C ALA A 670 -17.57 15.01 -17.44
N ASN A 671 -18.04 16.26 -17.51
CA ASN A 671 -19.44 16.60 -17.19
C ASN A 671 -20.40 15.90 -18.16
N TYR A 672 -20.12 15.94 -19.47
CA TYR A 672 -20.94 15.26 -20.48
C TYR A 672 -21.07 13.76 -20.18
N VAL A 673 -19.96 13.09 -19.89
CA VAL A 673 -19.92 11.64 -19.58
C VAL A 673 -20.69 11.31 -18.31
N ILE A 674 -20.59 12.14 -17.26
CA ILE A 674 -21.29 11.93 -15.99
C ILE A 674 -22.81 12.13 -16.18
N GLU A 675 -23.24 13.15 -16.90
CA GLU A 675 -24.65 13.46 -17.15
C GLU A 675 -25.36 12.40 -18.02
N HIS A 676 -24.63 11.79 -18.97
CA HIS A 676 -25.18 10.80 -19.90
C HIS A 676 -24.94 9.35 -19.47
N ARG A 677 -24.42 9.12 -18.26
CA ARG A 677 -24.09 7.78 -17.76
C ARG A 677 -25.35 6.94 -17.54
N SER A 678 -25.33 5.71 -18.04
CA SER A 678 -26.38 4.73 -17.74
C SER A 678 -26.34 4.29 -16.27
N PRO A 679 -27.47 4.24 -15.54
CA PRO A 679 -27.50 3.79 -14.15
C PRO A 679 -27.00 2.35 -14.06
N THR A 680 -25.82 2.16 -13.47
CA THR A 680 -25.18 0.85 -13.38
C THR A 680 -25.65 0.15 -12.11
N THR A 681 -26.17 -1.07 -12.23
CA THR A 681 -26.48 -1.97 -11.11
C THR A 681 -25.16 -2.47 -10.51
N ILE A 682 -24.72 -1.92 -9.37
CA ILE A 682 -23.53 -2.41 -8.66
C ILE A 682 -23.97 -3.52 -7.70
N GLU A 683 -23.64 -4.78 -7.99
CA GLU A 683 -23.99 -5.97 -7.19
C GLU A 683 -23.19 -6.12 -5.88
N CYS A 684 -22.08 -5.39 -5.69
CA CYS A 684 -21.34 -5.31 -4.42
C CYS A 684 -20.49 -4.03 -4.38
N SER A 685 -20.62 -3.23 -3.31
CA SER A 685 -19.95 -1.92 -3.25
C SER A 685 -18.45 -2.06 -2.99
N SER A 686 -17.60 -1.46 -3.83
CA SER A 686 -16.15 -1.39 -3.63
C SER A 686 -15.77 -0.89 -2.23
N ASP A 687 -16.58 0.02 -1.66
CA ASP A 687 -16.41 0.56 -0.31
C ASP A 687 -16.55 -0.48 0.80
N GLU A 688 -17.44 -1.45 0.63
CA GLU A 688 -17.61 -2.52 1.61
C GLU A 688 -16.41 -3.46 1.65
N ILE A 689 -15.82 -3.75 0.49
CA ILE A 689 -14.58 -4.53 0.39
C ILE A 689 -13.44 -3.77 1.08
N ILE A 690 -13.28 -2.48 0.77
CA ILE A 690 -12.25 -1.63 1.37
C ILE A 690 -12.39 -1.58 2.90
N ARG A 691 -13.59 -1.29 3.42
CA ARG A 691 -13.83 -1.30 4.87
C ARG A 691 -13.54 -2.64 5.52
N SER A 692 -13.95 -3.74 4.88
CA SER A 692 -13.73 -5.09 5.42
C SER A 692 -12.24 -5.42 5.52
N ASN A 693 -11.47 -5.07 4.49
CA ASN A 693 -10.02 -5.25 4.46
C ASN A 693 -9.31 -4.34 5.46
N ASP A 694 -9.72 -3.07 5.58
CA ASP A 694 -9.18 -2.13 6.57
C ASP A 694 -9.43 -2.61 8.01
N ALA A 695 -10.64 -3.09 8.31
CA ALA A 695 -10.96 -3.65 9.62
C ALA A 695 -10.14 -4.91 9.94
N ASN A 696 -10.00 -5.84 8.99
CA ASN A 696 -9.14 -7.02 9.15
C ASN A 696 -7.67 -6.65 9.36
N LYS A 697 -7.19 -5.60 8.66
CA LYS A 697 -5.82 -5.10 8.81
C LYS A 697 -5.61 -4.44 10.16
N ALA A 698 -6.52 -3.57 10.59
CA ALA A 698 -6.49 -2.92 11.89
C ALA A 698 -6.45 -3.97 13.01
N GLN A 699 -7.33 -4.98 12.96
CA GLN A 699 -7.32 -6.07 13.93
C GLN A 699 -5.99 -6.84 13.95
N SER A 700 -5.40 -7.13 12.79
CA SER A 700 -4.10 -7.81 12.70
C SER A 700 -2.97 -6.98 13.32
N LEU A 701 -2.99 -5.65 13.13
CA LEU A 701 -1.99 -4.73 13.70
C LEU A 701 -2.21 -4.53 15.21
N LEU A 702 -3.46 -4.46 15.68
CA LEU A 702 -3.79 -4.42 17.11
C LEU A 702 -3.31 -5.68 17.84
N ASN A 703 -3.56 -6.86 17.27
CA ASN A 703 -3.11 -8.13 17.85
C ASN A 703 -1.58 -8.17 17.97
N ARG A 704 -0.86 -7.70 16.94
CA ARG A 704 0.61 -7.62 16.97
C ARG A 704 1.10 -6.61 18.01
N MET A 705 0.53 -5.41 18.03
CA MET A 705 0.86 -4.38 19.02
C MET A 705 0.69 -4.90 20.44
N ARG A 706 -0.43 -5.59 20.71
CA ARG A 706 -0.70 -6.21 22.02
C ARG A 706 0.26 -7.34 22.34
N GLN A 707 0.58 -8.21 21.40
CA GLN A 707 1.57 -9.26 21.61
C GLN A 707 2.92 -8.68 22.06
N ILE A 708 3.36 -7.57 21.45
CA ILE A 708 4.59 -6.89 21.83
C ILE A 708 4.45 -6.19 23.18
N ALA A 709 3.35 -5.48 23.42
CA ALA A 709 3.09 -4.77 24.68
C ALA A 709 2.99 -5.72 25.89
N LEU A 710 2.40 -6.89 25.68
CA LEU A 710 2.16 -7.95 26.67
C LEU A 710 3.27 -9.01 26.71
N ARG A 711 4.43 -8.73 26.11
CA ARG A 711 5.55 -9.68 25.98
C ARG A 711 5.95 -10.33 27.30
N TYR A 712 5.83 -9.61 28.41
CA TYR A 712 6.20 -10.09 29.75
C TYR A 712 5.02 -10.65 30.55
N THR A 713 3.79 -10.59 30.06
CA THR A 713 2.61 -11.16 30.72
C THR A 713 2.64 -12.70 30.62
N PRO A 714 2.17 -13.48 31.60
CA PRO A 714 2.22 -14.94 31.53
C PRO A 714 1.43 -15.53 30.34
N HIS A 715 2.12 -16.27 29.46
CA HIS A 715 1.56 -16.94 28.28
C HIS A 715 2.28 -18.28 28.03
N ASN A 716 1.67 -19.19 27.27
CA ASN A 716 2.34 -20.42 26.85
C ASN A 716 3.48 -20.03 25.90
N SER A 717 4.72 -20.37 26.27
CA SER A 717 5.93 -20.11 25.50
C SER A 717 5.87 -20.85 24.15
N GLY A 718 5.38 -20.19 23.09
CA GLY A 718 5.18 -20.81 21.78
C GLY A 718 5.43 -19.92 20.56
N GLU A 719 5.47 -18.59 20.70
CA GLU A 719 5.84 -17.69 19.61
C GLU A 719 7.12 -16.93 19.96
N GLU A 720 8.26 -17.57 19.73
CA GLU A 720 9.56 -16.94 19.90
C GLU A 720 9.76 -15.85 18.83
N GLU A 721 9.55 -14.57 19.19
CA GLU A 721 10.13 -13.45 18.43
C GLU A 721 11.64 -13.41 18.69
N TYR A 722 12.44 -13.33 17.61
CA TYR A 722 13.89 -13.21 17.69
C TYR A 722 14.28 -11.86 18.28
N ASP A 723 15.33 -11.85 19.10
CA ASP A 723 15.85 -10.63 19.70
C ASP A 723 16.78 -9.93 18.70
N ASP A 724 16.50 -8.68 18.35
CA ASP A 724 17.36 -7.83 17.51
C ASP A 724 18.16 -6.80 18.33
N ASP A 725 17.82 -6.63 19.61
CA ASP A 725 18.56 -5.84 20.60
C ASP A 725 18.49 -6.54 21.97
N ILE A 726 19.62 -6.58 22.68
CA ILE A 726 19.70 -6.99 24.09
C ILE A 726 20.27 -5.79 24.82
N ASP A 727 19.53 -5.20 25.76
CA ASP A 727 20.08 -4.17 26.66
C ASP A 727 19.79 -4.47 28.14
N GLU A 728 20.56 -3.79 28.98
CA GLU A 728 21.01 -4.17 30.32
C GLU A 728 19.94 -4.53 31.35
N LYS A 729 20.38 -5.26 32.38
CA LYS A 729 19.60 -5.78 33.51
C LYS A 729 18.77 -4.67 34.19
N ASP A 730 17.57 -4.41 33.69
CA ASP A 730 16.30 -4.28 34.44
C ASP A 730 15.18 -3.62 33.63
N ASP A 731 15.48 -2.90 32.54
CA ASP A 731 14.50 -2.20 31.69
C ASP A 731 13.90 -3.07 30.56
N VAL A 732 12.75 -2.64 30.03
CA VAL A 732 12.12 -3.26 28.84
C VAL A 732 12.63 -2.60 27.54
N PRO A 733 12.74 -3.33 26.41
CA PRO A 733 13.14 -2.74 25.15
C PRO A 733 12.25 -1.56 24.72
N TYR A 734 12.82 -0.54 24.06
CA TYR A 734 12.07 0.62 23.57
C TYR A 734 10.84 0.23 22.73
N ASN A 735 10.97 -0.83 21.90
CA ASN A 735 9.85 -1.35 21.13
C ASN A 735 8.70 -1.88 22.01
N VAL A 736 8.99 -2.49 23.16
CA VAL A 736 7.95 -2.91 24.11
C VAL A 736 7.30 -1.68 24.74
N LEU A 737 8.11 -0.76 25.26
CA LEU A 737 7.62 0.46 25.91
C LEU A 737 6.71 1.29 24.99
N ILE A 738 7.11 1.49 23.73
CA ILE A 738 6.31 2.28 22.79
C ILE A 738 4.98 1.59 22.46
N ASN A 739 4.96 0.26 22.34
CA ASN A 739 3.71 -0.48 22.11
C ASN A 739 2.78 -0.46 23.34
N GLN A 740 3.34 -0.45 24.56
CA GLN A 740 2.56 -0.23 25.79
C GLN A 740 1.90 1.16 25.79
N GLN A 741 2.66 2.21 25.43
CA GLN A 741 2.12 3.57 25.30
C GLN A 741 1.06 3.67 24.20
N MET A 742 1.30 3.07 23.03
CA MET A 742 0.34 3.04 21.93
C MET A 742 -0.96 2.33 22.32
N ASN A 743 -0.88 1.20 23.01
CA ASN A 743 -2.06 0.47 23.49
C ASN A 743 -2.84 1.31 24.52
N GLN A 744 -2.16 2.02 25.42
CA GLN A 744 -2.82 2.92 26.37
C GLN A 744 -3.52 4.09 25.68
N SER A 745 -2.88 4.72 24.68
CA SER A 745 -3.51 5.79 23.89
C SER A 745 -4.74 5.26 23.13
N TYR A 746 -4.62 4.07 22.53
CA TYR A 746 -5.72 3.40 21.84
C TYR A 746 -6.93 3.18 22.75
N LYS A 747 -6.72 2.63 23.96
CA LYS A 747 -7.79 2.39 24.95
C LYS A 747 -8.56 3.67 25.26
N GLN A 748 -7.86 4.79 25.46
CA GLN A 748 -8.46 6.09 25.72
C GLN A 748 -9.20 6.66 24.49
N THR A 749 -8.66 6.46 23.29
CA THR A 749 -9.26 6.94 22.05
C THR A 749 -10.62 6.29 21.82
N ILE A 750 -10.70 4.95 21.92
CA ILE A 750 -11.92 4.22 21.54
C ILE A 750 -13.11 4.50 22.46
N ILE A 751 -12.87 4.77 23.75
CA ILE A 751 -13.95 5.07 24.71
C ILE A 751 -14.45 6.52 24.60
N LYS A 752 -13.59 7.45 24.16
CA LYS A 752 -13.95 8.86 23.93
C LYS A 752 -14.64 9.06 22.59
N LYS A 753 -14.11 8.43 21.54
CA LYS A 753 -14.50 8.66 20.14
C LYS A 753 -15.00 7.38 19.46
N PRO A 754 -16.02 6.65 19.96
CA PRO A 754 -16.49 5.44 19.27
C PRO A 754 -17.09 5.72 17.88
N VAL A 755 -17.55 6.96 17.65
CA VAL A 755 -18.05 7.48 16.38
C VAL A 755 -17.40 8.84 16.13
N ILE A 756 -16.91 9.06 14.90
CA ILE A 756 -16.30 10.31 14.41
C ILE A 756 -16.94 10.72 13.07
N ASP A 757 -17.00 12.01 12.72
CA ASP A 757 -17.62 12.47 11.46
C ASP A 757 -16.64 12.30 10.31
N SER A 758 -15.36 12.60 10.57
CA SER A 758 -14.25 12.32 9.67
C SER A 758 -13.00 11.93 10.46
N THR A 759 -11.99 11.42 9.75
CA THR A 759 -10.68 11.14 10.36
C THR A 759 -9.92 12.38 10.83
N ASP A 760 -10.41 13.59 10.51
CA ASP A 760 -9.80 14.85 10.93
C ASP A 760 -10.12 15.19 12.39
N GLU A 761 -11.13 14.54 12.99
CA GLU A 761 -11.38 14.61 14.44
C GLU A 761 -10.32 13.87 15.28
N LEU A 762 -9.45 13.07 14.64
CA LEU A 762 -8.37 12.37 15.30
C LEU A 762 -7.17 13.30 15.48
N ASP A 763 -6.88 13.63 16.73
CA ASP A 763 -5.80 14.55 17.10
C ASP A 763 -4.44 13.83 17.19
N ASP A 764 -3.39 14.57 17.52
CA ASP A 764 -2.02 14.02 17.61
C ASP A 764 -1.88 12.97 18.72
N VAL A 765 -2.74 12.99 19.75
CA VAL A 765 -2.75 11.98 20.81
C VAL A 765 -3.32 10.67 20.27
N ASP A 766 -4.44 10.73 19.54
CA ASP A 766 -5.04 9.56 18.91
C ASP A 766 -4.10 8.94 17.86
N LYS A 767 -3.42 9.80 17.08
CA LYS A 767 -2.46 9.41 16.03
C LYS A 767 -1.19 8.77 16.56
N GLN A 768 -0.99 8.68 17.87
CA GLN A 768 0.04 7.80 18.46
C GLN A 768 -0.15 6.35 18.03
N LEU A 769 -1.40 5.92 17.79
CA LEU A 769 -1.67 4.70 17.05
C LEU A 769 -1.66 4.99 15.55
N THR A 770 -0.56 4.67 14.88
CA THR A 770 -0.29 5.06 13.47
C THR A 770 -1.32 4.56 12.45
N PHE A 771 -2.15 3.58 12.81
CA PHE A 771 -3.20 3.00 11.96
C PHE A 771 -4.63 3.23 12.52
N ILE A 772 -4.81 4.14 13.49
CA ILE A 772 -6.12 4.41 14.13
C ILE A 772 -7.24 4.73 13.13
N SER A 773 -6.91 5.41 12.02
CA SER A 773 -7.90 5.74 10.98
C SER A 773 -8.53 4.49 10.34
N LYS A 774 -7.82 3.36 10.34
CA LYS A 774 -8.33 2.06 9.83
C LYS A 774 -9.23 1.34 10.82
N CYS A 775 -9.27 1.79 12.08
CA CYS A 775 -10.20 1.26 13.08
C CYS A 775 -11.64 1.73 12.83
N TYR A 776 -11.84 2.78 12.03
CA TYR A 776 -13.14 3.38 11.74
C TYR A 776 -13.64 3.05 10.33
N GLY A 777 -14.95 2.95 10.17
CA GLY A 777 -15.59 2.78 8.86
C GLY A 777 -17.07 3.16 8.88
N GLN A 778 -17.64 3.37 7.70
CA GLN A 778 -19.07 3.62 7.54
C GLN A 778 -19.85 2.30 7.47
N TRP A 779 -20.46 1.88 8.57
CA TRP A 779 -21.21 0.61 8.67
C TRP A 779 -22.71 0.83 8.54
N ASN A 780 -23.42 -0.11 7.89
CA ASN A 780 -24.86 -0.02 7.71
C ASN A 780 -25.57 -0.16 9.06
N GLN A 781 -26.36 0.85 9.41
CA GLN A 781 -27.19 0.90 10.60
C GLN A 781 -28.65 0.57 10.26
N ASP A 782 -29.30 -0.26 11.06
CA ASP A 782 -30.74 -0.54 10.94
C ASP A 782 -31.60 0.50 11.68
N ASP A 783 -32.92 0.44 11.51
CA ASP A 783 -33.89 1.36 12.14
C ASP A 783 -33.85 1.31 13.69
N LYS A 784 -33.25 0.27 14.28
CA LYS A 784 -33.08 0.10 15.72
C LYS A 784 -31.72 0.60 16.22
N GLY A 785 -30.93 1.21 15.35
CA GLY A 785 -29.60 1.73 15.65
C GLY A 785 -28.51 0.66 15.73
N CYS A 786 -28.77 -0.58 15.29
CA CYS A 786 -27.79 -1.66 15.28
C CYS A 786 -26.97 -1.65 13.99
N TYR A 787 -25.66 -1.82 14.12
CA TYR A 787 -24.75 -1.95 12.99
C TYR A 787 -24.59 -3.42 12.62
N SER A 788 -24.69 -3.73 11.33
CA SER A 788 -24.58 -5.09 10.81
C SER A 788 -23.24 -5.34 10.12
N PHE A 789 -22.73 -6.57 10.24
CA PHE A 789 -21.49 -7.01 9.60
C PHE A 789 -21.48 -8.53 9.37
N SER A 790 -20.69 -8.99 8.41
CA SER A 790 -20.54 -10.41 8.10
C SER A 790 -19.13 -10.93 8.39
N CYS A 791 -19.02 -12.14 8.92
CA CYS A 791 -17.74 -12.81 9.17
C CYS A 791 -17.71 -14.24 8.60
N GLU A 792 -16.55 -14.64 8.07
CA GLU A 792 -16.28 -16.00 7.62
C GLU A 792 -15.73 -16.85 8.77
N LYS A 793 -16.49 -17.86 9.22
CA LYS A 793 -16.13 -18.71 10.37
C LYS A 793 -14.88 -19.55 10.09
N GLU A 794 -14.73 -20.05 8.85
CA GLU A 794 -13.61 -20.88 8.39
C GLU A 794 -12.28 -20.13 8.33
N ARG A 795 -12.32 -18.78 8.31
CA ARG A 795 -11.14 -17.91 8.26
C ARG A 795 -10.94 -17.14 9.55
N ASN A 796 -11.10 -17.79 10.70
CA ASN A 796 -10.89 -17.19 12.02
C ASN A 796 -11.79 -15.96 12.29
N ASN A 797 -13.06 -16.03 11.85
CA ASN A 797 -14.06 -14.95 11.96
C ASN A 797 -13.65 -13.62 11.30
N ARG A 798 -12.86 -13.65 10.22
CA ARG A 798 -12.52 -12.44 9.44
C ARG A 798 -13.77 -11.77 8.89
N ILE A 799 -13.77 -10.44 8.94
CA ILE A 799 -14.82 -9.60 8.36
C ILE A 799 -14.81 -9.77 6.84
N CYS A 800 -15.98 -9.88 6.24
CA CYS A 800 -16.18 -10.07 4.81
C CYS A 800 -17.38 -9.25 4.31
N ALA A 801 -17.53 -9.14 3.00
CA ALA A 801 -18.67 -8.49 2.40
C ALA A 801 -19.99 -9.22 2.73
N THR A 802 -21.07 -8.47 2.80
CA THR A 802 -22.41 -8.95 3.11
C THR A 802 -22.79 -10.10 2.17
N GLY A 803 -23.32 -11.19 2.74
CA GLY A 803 -23.71 -12.39 2.00
C GLY A 803 -22.59 -13.43 1.79
N SER A 804 -21.32 -13.09 2.05
CA SER A 804 -20.19 -14.04 1.95
C SER A 804 -19.92 -14.83 3.25
N GLY A 805 -20.55 -14.43 4.36
CA GLY A 805 -20.34 -15.03 5.67
C GLY A 805 -21.56 -14.93 6.57
N LYS A 806 -21.39 -15.31 7.84
CA LYS A 806 -22.44 -15.23 8.86
C LYS A 806 -22.63 -13.78 9.30
N SER A 807 -23.87 -13.31 9.32
CA SER A 807 -24.20 -11.95 9.76
C SER A 807 -24.31 -11.83 11.28
N PHE A 808 -23.83 -10.71 11.80
CA PHE A 808 -23.82 -10.32 13.19
C PHE A 808 -24.29 -8.86 13.30
N SER A 809 -24.76 -8.48 14.49
CA SER A 809 -25.14 -7.10 14.79
C SER A 809 -24.52 -6.61 16.09
N ILE A 810 -24.30 -5.29 16.17
CA ILE A 810 -23.75 -4.62 17.34
C ILE A 810 -24.47 -3.29 17.60
N SER A 811 -24.70 -2.97 18.87
CA SER A 811 -25.38 -1.75 19.34
C SER A 811 -24.88 -1.36 20.75
N PRO A 812 -25.20 -0.15 21.25
CA PRO A 812 -24.87 0.23 22.62
C PRO A 812 -25.33 -0.80 23.66
N SER A 813 -26.51 -1.41 23.46
CA SER A 813 -27.04 -2.45 24.34
C SER A 813 -26.23 -3.75 24.29
N THR A 814 -25.68 -4.13 23.13
CA THR A 814 -24.87 -5.35 23.02
C THR A 814 -23.56 -5.30 23.80
N VAL A 815 -23.03 -4.10 24.04
CA VAL A 815 -21.84 -3.81 24.86
C VAL A 815 -22.20 -3.27 26.25
N ARG A 816 -23.51 -3.17 26.54
CA ARG A 816 -24.11 -2.75 27.82
C ARG A 816 -23.82 -1.30 28.21
N LEU A 817 -23.50 -0.44 27.24
CA LEU A 817 -23.29 0.98 27.48
C LEU A 817 -24.55 1.62 28.08
N ASP A 818 -25.71 1.28 27.55
CA ASP A 818 -27.02 1.72 28.05
C ASP A 818 -27.26 1.33 29.52
N VAL A 819 -26.90 0.11 29.92
CA VAL A 819 -27.01 -0.36 31.32
C VAL A 819 -26.06 0.42 32.23
N LEU A 820 -24.80 0.59 31.83
CA LEU A 820 -23.82 1.38 32.59
C LEU A 820 -24.29 2.82 32.80
N MET A 821 -24.88 3.44 31.78
CA MET A 821 -25.36 4.82 31.83
C MET A 821 -26.65 5.02 32.65
N LYS A 822 -27.35 3.95 33.05
CA LYS A 822 -28.46 4.04 34.03
C LYS A 822 -27.96 4.38 35.43
N ASN A 823 -26.73 4.02 35.77
CA ASN A 823 -26.14 4.33 37.07
C ASN A 823 -25.64 5.79 37.10
N PRO A 824 -26.13 6.64 38.02
CA PRO A 824 -25.80 8.06 38.03
C PRO A 824 -24.32 8.34 38.35
N VAL A 825 -23.67 7.49 39.14
CA VAL A 825 -22.24 7.63 39.49
C VAL A 825 -21.37 7.37 38.27
N ILE A 826 -21.64 6.25 37.57
CA ILE A 826 -20.92 5.91 36.33
C ILE A 826 -21.15 6.98 35.27
N LYS A 827 -22.40 7.38 35.04
CA LYS A 827 -22.73 8.40 34.04
C LYS A 827 -22.01 9.73 34.29
N SER A 828 -22.02 10.20 35.54
CA SER A 828 -21.33 11.46 35.90
C SER A 828 -19.81 11.37 35.68
N HIS A 829 -19.19 10.21 35.95
CA HIS A 829 -17.77 9.99 35.65
C HIS A 829 -17.49 10.04 34.15
N PHE A 830 -18.33 9.43 33.32
CA PHE A 830 -18.16 9.44 31.86
C PHE A 830 -18.28 10.85 31.30
N GLU A 831 -19.29 11.60 31.71
CA GLU A 831 -19.49 13.00 31.28
C GLU A 831 -18.30 13.89 31.70
N LYS A 832 -17.80 13.73 32.93
CA LYS A 832 -16.64 14.50 33.43
C LYS A 832 -15.36 14.25 32.63
N ASN A 833 -15.14 13.00 32.19
CA ASN A 833 -13.92 12.60 31.49
C ASN A 833 -14.03 12.67 29.95
N GLY A 834 -15.19 13.09 29.42
CA GLY A 834 -15.46 13.15 27.99
C GLY A 834 -15.57 11.76 27.33
N PHE A 835 -15.95 10.74 28.09
CA PHE A 835 -16.23 9.41 27.54
C PHE A 835 -17.61 9.37 26.89
N ALA A 836 -17.76 8.56 25.84
CA ALA A 836 -19.01 8.43 25.13
C ALA A 836 -20.08 7.76 26.01
N THR A 837 -21.21 8.44 26.20
CA THR A 837 -22.39 7.92 26.91
C THR A 837 -23.42 7.29 25.97
N THR A 838 -23.26 7.50 24.66
CA THR A 838 -24.05 6.90 23.58
C THR A 838 -23.25 6.90 22.28
N TRP A 839 -23.73 6.22 21.25
CA TRP A 839 -23.20 6.32 19.89
C TRP A 839 -24.08 7.27 19.08
N ARG A 840 -23.51 8.37 18.58
CA ARG A 840 -24.26 9.31 17.73
C ARG A 840 -24.61 8.66 16.39
N ALA A 841 -25.72 9.09 15.79
CA ALA A 841 -26.12 8.64 14.46
C ALA A 841 -25.26 9.30 13.37
N GLY A 842 -24.96 8.55 12.31
CA GLY A 842 -24.09 9.03 11.21
C GLY A 842 -22.59 8.93 11.51
N GLY A 843 -21.76 9.31 10.54
CA GLY A 843 -20.31 9.29 10.64
C GLY A 843 -19.66 7.91 10.45
N LEU A 844 -18.36 7.85 10.76
CA LEU A 844 -17.53 6.66 10.82
C LEU A 844 -17.54 6.10 12.24
N ILE A 845 -17.88 4.82 12.38
CA ILE A 845 -17.88 4.11 13.67
C ILE A 845 -16.72 3.13 13.72
N LEU A 846 -16.19 2.88 14.93
CA LEU A 846 -15.26 1.79 15.18
C LEU A 846 -15.80 0.47 14.61
N HIS A 847 -14.93 -0.33 13.99
CA HIS A 847 -15.39 -1.58 13.40
C HIS A 847 -15.97 -2.52 14.47
N PRO A 848 -17.01 -3.31 14.14
CA PRO A 848 -17.79 -4.06 15.12
C PRO A 848 -16.99 -4.99 16.04
N GLN A 849 -15.89 -5.56 15.55
CA GLN A 849 -15.02 -6.40 16.38
C GLN A 849 -14.34 -5.63 17.51
N ILE A 850 -13.79 -4.42 17.26
CA ILE A 850 -13.24 -3.54 18.31
C ILE A 850 -14.32 -3.19 19.33
N LEU A 851 -15.52 -2.84 18.84
CA LEU A 851 -16.63 -2.49 19.71
C LEU A 851 -17.05 -3.67 20.61
N ALA A 852 -17.09 -4.89 20.07
CA ALA A 852 -17.53 -6.08 20.78
C ALA A 852 -16.54 -6.55 21.85
N THR A 853 -15.24 -6.38 21.62
CA THR A 853 -14.19 -6.89 22.51
C THR A 853 -13.56 -5.78 23.33
N ASP A 854 -12.94 -4.82 22.66
CA ASP A 854 -12.03 -3.88 23.30
C ASP A 854 -12.82 -2.76 23.96
N TYR A 855 -13.66 -2.05 23.19
CA TYR A 855 -14.50 -0.97 23.70
C TYR A 855 -15.36 -1.45 24.88
N ALA A 856 -15.99 -2.62 24.74
CA ALA A 856 -16.82 -3.21 25.79
C ALA A 856 -16.02 -3.50 27.07
N GLY A 857 -14.76 -3.92 26.97
CA GLY A 857 -13.86 -4.10 28.11
C GLY A 857 -13.50 -2.78 28.78
N GLU A 858 -13.00 -1.83 28.00
CA GLU A 858 -12.49 -0.54 28.49
C GLU A 858 -13.58 0.31 29.17
N ILE A 859 -14.80 0.38 28.61
CA ILE A 859 -15.91 1.08 29.29
C ILE A 859 -16.28 0.40 30.62
N GLY A 860 -16.06 -0.91 30.73
CA GLY A 860 -16.26 -1.67 31.95
C GLY A 860 -15.24 -1.32 33.03
N GLU A 861 -13.97 -1.21 32.63
CA GLU A 861 -12.87 -0.78 33.50
C GLU A 861 -13.11 0.63 34.05
N GLU A 862 -13.48 1.60 33.20
CA GLU A 862 -13.79 2.96 33.63
C GLU A 862 -15.05 3.05 34.50
N ALA A 863 -16.06 2.23 34.22
CA ALA A 863 -17.26 2.15 35.07
C ALA A 863 -16.93 1.56 36.46
N PHE A 864 -16.05 0.56 36.54
CA PHE A 864 -15.57 0.05 37.82
C PHE A 864 -14.79 1.11 38.58
N LYS A 865 -13.88 1.83 37.91
CA LYS A 865 -13.10 2.93 38.51
C LYS A 865 -14.02 4.00 39.11
N ALA A 866 -15.10 4.36 38.42
CA ALA A 866 -16.09 5.32 38.93
C ALA A 866 -16.73 4.86 40.26
N ILE A 867 -17.13 3.58 40.34
CA ILE A 867 -17.73 3.01 41.54
C ILE A 867 -16.69 2.91 42.67
N LEU A 868 -15.47 2.47 42.35
CA LEU A 868 -14.37 2.34 43.31
C LEU A 868 -14.07 3.67 44.00
N LEU A 869 -13.91 4.75 43.21
CA LEU A 869 -13.63 6.09 43.72
C LEU A 869 -14.79 6.70 44.51
N HIS A 870 -16.03 6.32 44.23
CA HIS A 870 -17.20 6.88 44.91
C HIS A 870 -17.53 6.17 46.22
N TYR A 871 -17.37 4.85 46.29
CA TYR A 871 -17.86 4.02 47.41
C TYR A 871 -16.75 3.53 48.35
N THR A 872 -15.48 3.83 48.09
CA THR A 872 -14.35 3.45 48.96
C THR A 872 -13.50 4.67 49.33
N ASP A 873 -12.56 4.51 50.26
CA ASP A 873 -11.62 5.59 50.64
C ASP A 873 -10.46 5.74 49.62
N CYS A 874 -10.59 5.13 48.43
CA CYS A 874 -9.61 5.22 47.37
C CYS A 874 -9.70 6.56 46.65
N SER A 875 -8.57 7.24 46.53
CA SER A 875 -8.38 8.37 45.63
C SER A 875 -7.69 7.93 44.33
N GLU A 876 -7.70 8.78 43.30
CA GLU A 876 -6.97 8.50 42.05
C GLU A 876 -5.47 8.32 42.29
N GLU A 877 -4.90 9.00 43.28
CA GLU A 877 -3.47 8.89 43.64
C GLU A 877 -3.11 7.50 44.19
N ASN A 878 -4.09 6.76 44.71
CA ASN A 878 -3.88 5.39 45.19
C ASN A 878 -3.91 4.35 44.06
N ILE A 879 -4.36 4.73 42.86
CA ILE A 879 -4.43 3.82 41.71
C ILE A 879 -3.13 3.92 40.93
N LYS A 880 -2.38 2.83 40.86
CA LYS A 880 -1.17 2.73 40.06
C LYS A 880 -1.45 2.07 38.71
N HIS A 881 -1.07 2.74 37.64
CA HIS A 881 -0.98 2.14 36.30
C HIS A 881 0.32 1.33 36.18
N LEU A 882 0.22 0.08 35.72
CA LEU A 882 1.37 -0.83 35.63
C LEU A 882 2.12 -0.62 34.32
N GLU A 883 3.46 -0.56 34.39
CA GLU A 883 4.34 -0.32 33.24
C GLU A 883 5.50 -1.34 33.21
N GLY A 884 6.26 -1.34 32.11
CA GLY A 884 7.46 -2.15 31.98
C GLY A 884 7.12 -3.64 31.97
N LYS A 885 7.82 -4.43 32.80
CA LYS A 885 7.58 -5.89 32.86
C LYS A 885 6.23 -6.25 33.47
N ASP A 886 5.65 -5.35 34.27
CA ASP A 886 4.39 -5.59 35.00
C ASP A 886 3.14 -5.07 34.28
N TYR A 887 3.31 -4.45 33.11
CA TYR A 887 2.22 -3.96 32.27
C TYR A 887 1.10 -5.00 32.09
N GLU A 888 -0.15 -4.58 32.32
CA GLU A 888 -1.38 -5.39 32.17
C GLU A 888 -1.37 -6.72 32.94
N LEU A 889 -0.60 -6.82 34.04
CA LEU A 889 -0.77 -7.93 34.99
C LEU A 889 -2.15 -7.86 35.67
N ALA A 890 -2.70 -6.66 35.87
CA ALA A 890 -4.06 -6.39 36.32
C ALA A 890 -4.54 -5.06 35.72
N ASP A 891 -5.86 -4.85 35.68
CA ASP A 891 -6.46 -3.63 35.12
C ASP A 891 -6.25 -2.45 36.08
N PHE A 892 -6.35 -2.71 37.40
CA PHE A 892 -6.09 -1.72 38.45
C PHE A 892 -5.24 -2.31 39.57
N VAL A 893 -4.32 -1.52 40.12
CA VAL A 893 -3.60 -1.85 41.36
C VAL A 893 -3.73 -0.71 42.35
N ILE A 894 -4.23 -1.03 43.54
CA ILE A 894 -4.30 -0.08 44.65
C ILE A 894 -3.03 -0.18 45.47
N THR A 895 -2.42 0.95 45.79
CA THR A 895 -1.18 1.02 46.56
C THR A 895 -1.43 1.38 48.02
N ASN A 896 -0.53 0.92 48.88
CA ASN A 896 -0.39 1.44 50.22
C ASN A 896 0.41 2.77 50.19
N PRO A 897 0.36 3.59 51.26
CA PRO A 897 1.15 4.82 51.34
C PRO A 897 2.66 4.63 51.20
N ASP A 898 3.19 3.42 51.45
CA ASP A 898 4.60 3.06 51.27
C ASP A 898 4.95 2.64 49.82
N GLY A 899 4.00 2.69 48.90
CA GLY A 899 4.16 2.32 47.49
C GLY A 899 4.01 0.83 47.20
N SER A 900 3.83 -0.03 48.21
CA SER A 900 3.58 -1.47 48.01
C SER A 900 2.18 -1.74 47.46
N TYR A 901 2.02 -2.82 46.69
CA TYR A 901 0.72 -3.20 46.12
C TYR A 901 -0.18 -3.81 47.20
N LYS A 902 -1.38 -3.25 47.36
CA LYS A 902 -2.36 -3.66 48.36
C LYS A 902 -3.29 -4.74 47.80
N VAL A 903 -3.94 -4.44 46.69
CA VAL A 903 -4.89 -5.32 46.01
C VAL A 903 -4.91 -4.96 44.53
N ALA A 904 -5.06 -5.97 43.68
CA ALA A 904 -5.17 -5.83 42.24
C ALA A 904 -6.56 -6.28 41.77
N PHE A 905 -7.10 -5.64 40.75
CA PHE A 905 -8.42 -5.94 40.18
C PHE A 905 -8.31 -6.27 38.69
N ASP A 906 -9.04 -7.30 38.28
CA ASP A 906 -9.23 -7.75 36.89
C ASP A 906 -10.73 -7.64 36.58
N VAL A 907 -11.12 -6.57 35.91
CA VAL A 907 -12.50 -6.19 35.64
C VAL A 907 -12.99 -6.87 34.37
N LYS A 908 -14.26 -7.27 34.39
CA LYS A 908 -14.91 -7.97 33.29
C LYS A 908 -16.30 -7.37 33.08
N ASN A 909 -16.53 -6.87 31.87
CA ASN A 909 -17.84 -6.47 31.41
C ASN A 909 -18.33 -7.49 30.39
N MET A 910 -18.57 -8.73 30.85
CA MET A 910 -18.96 -9.84 29.96
C MET A 910 -20.48 -9.89 29.75
N ARG A 911 -20.91 -10.61 28.71
CA ARG A 911 -22.31 -11.06 28.65
C ARG A 911 -22.54 -12.18 29.67
N PRO A 912 -23.58 -12.12 30.50
CA PRO A 912 -23.79 -13.10 31.56
C PRO A 912 -24.12 -14.52 31.05
N ASP A 913 -24.54 -14.65 29.78
CA ASP A 913 -24.94 -15.89 29.11
C ASP A 913 -23.83 -16.53 28.25
N ALA A 914 -22.68 -15.87 28.11
CA ALA A 914 -21.56 -16.39 27.32
C ALA A 914 -20.77 -17.49 28.07
N ASN A 915 -20.30 -18.49 27.34
CA ASN A 915 -19.48 -19.57 27.90
C ASN A 915 -18.02 -19.11 28.08
N HIS A 916 -17.53 -19.11 29.31
CA HIS A 916 -16.24 -18.53 29.73
C HIS A 916 -15.15 -19.57 30.04
N ASN A 917 -15.28 -20.78 29.49
CA ASN A 917 -14.28 -21.83 29.68
C ASN A 917 -12.91 -21.46 29.07
N ASP A 918 -11.84 -22.02 29.65
CA ASP A 918 -10.48 -21.91 29.10
C ASP A 918 -10.46 -22.36 27.63
N ARG A 919 -9.87 -21.54 26.76
CA ARG A 919 -9.70 -21.89 25.34
C ARG A 919 -8.65 -22.99 25.21
N ASN A 920 -8.88 -23.92 24.27
CA ASN A 920 -7.95 -25.02 24.04
C ASN A 920 -6.59 -24.48 23.54
N GLY A 921 -5.48 -24.85 24.19
CA GLY A 921 -4.12 -24.37 23.89
C GLY A 921 -3.66 -23.12 24.67
N ASP A 922 -4.56 -22.45 25.40
CA ASP A 922 -4.22 -21.33 26.27
C ASP A 922 -3.64 -21.81 27.62
N MET A 923 -2.81 -20.99 28.28
CA MET A 923 -2.41 -21.30 29.66
C MET A 923 -3.66 -21.27 30.56
N PRO A 924 -3.89 -22.28 31.42
CA PRO A 924 -5.09 -22.35 32.26
C PRO A 924 -5.29 -21.07 33.08
N THR A 925 -6.52 -20.55 33.14
CA THR A 925 -6.80 -19.26 33.79
C THR A 925 -6.36 -19.25 35.26
N ALA A 926 -6.54 -20.37 35.98
CA ALA A 926 -6.09 -20.51 37.36
C ALA A 926 -4.55 -20.37 37.52
N LEU A 927 -3.78 -20.92 36.58
CA LEU A 927 -2.31 -20.81 36.57
C LEU A 927 -1.86 -19.39 36.22
N LYS A 928 -2.46 -18.78 35.17
CA LYS A 928 -2.21 -17.37 34.80
C LYS A 928 -2.42 -16.45 36.02
N ARG A 929 -3.54 -16.62 36.74
CA ARG A 929 -3.87 -15.85 37.95
C ARG A 929 -2.89 -16.09 39.10
N LYS A 930 -2.41 -17.32 39.29
CA LYS A 930 -1.40 -17.62 40.32
C LYS A 930 -0.08 -16.90 40.05
N ILE A 931 0.43 -16.96 38.83
CA ILE A 931 1.68 -16.28 38.43
C ILE A 931 1.53 -14.76 38.57
N LYS A 932 0.40 -14.19 38.12
CA LYS A 932 0.11 -12.75 38.28
C LYS A 932 0.15 -12.32 39.76
N ARG A 933 -0.48 -13.09 40.66
CA ARG A 933 -0.46 -12.81 42.11
C ARG A 933 0.94 -12.88 42.72
N GLU A 934 1.70 -13.93 42.39
CA GLU A 934 3.08 -14.09 42.88
C GLU A 934 3.97 -12.92 42.44
N ARG A 935 3.79 -12.43 41.20
CA ARG A 935 4.53 -11.27 40.69
C ARG A 935 4.10 -9.95 41.31
N LEU A 936 2.81 -9.74 41.51
CA LEU A 936 2.28 -8.52 42.11
C LEU A 936 2.48 -8.48 43.63
N GLY A 937 2.70 -9.62 44.30
CA GLY A 937 2.85 -9.68 45.75
C GLY A 937 1.58 -9.33 46.54
N CYS A 938 0.41 -9.31 45.90
CA CYS A 938 -0.89 -9.00 46.51
C CYS A 938 -2.02 -9.89 45.95
N GLU A 939 -3.20 -9.83 46.56
CA GLU A 939 -4.38 -10.55 46.06
C GLU A 939 -4.89 -9.92 44.76
N LEU A 940 -5.29 -10.77 43.81
CA LEU A 940 -5.87 -10.39 42.52
C LEU A 940 -7.34 -10.82 42.51
N ILE A 941 -8.25 -9.84 42.42
CA ILE A 941 -9.70 -10.03 42.49
C ILE A 941 -10.32 -9.85 41.10
N THR A 942 -11.07 -10.85 40.63
CA THR A 942 -11.86 -10.72 39.40
C THR A 942 -13.18 -10.02 39.72
N VAL A 943 -13.54 -9.00 38.95
CA VAL A 943 -14.76 -8.21 39.18
C VAL A 943 -15.63 -8.22 37.94
N ASN A 944 -16.83 -8.79 38.04
CA ASN A 944 -17.82 -8.66 36.98
C ASN A 944 -18.64 -7.39 37.20
N MET A 945 -18.73 -6.52 36.18
CA MET A 945 -19.52 -5.29 36.30
C MET A 945 -21.01 -5.59 36.47
N LEU A 946 -21.57 -6.47 35.62
CA LEU A 946 -22.95 -6.92 35.76
C LEU A 946 -23.05 -8.23 36.54
N LYS A 947 -24.16 -8.39 37.26
CA LYS A 947 -24.52 -9.62 37.96
C LYS A 947 -24.58 -10.83 37.01
N LEU A 948 -23.79 -11.85 37.32
CA LEU A 948 -23.83 -13.14 36.65
C LEU A 948 -25.00 -14.01 37.16
N PRO A 949 -25.61 -14.85 36.30
CA PRO A 949 -26.71 -15.74 36.67
C PRO A 949 -26.27 -16.96 37.48
N ALA A 950 -24.98 -17.33 37.44
CA ALA A 950 -24.40 -18.47 38.17
C ALA A 950 -23.40 -17.98 39.24
N SER A 951 -23.24 -18.76 40.31
CA SER A 951 -22.18 -18.57 41.31
C SER A 951 -20.80 -18.72 40.64
N GLY A 952 -19.91 -17.75 40.89
CA GLY A 952 -18.57 -17.66 40.28
C GLY A 952 -17.65 -18.84 40.61
N MET A 953 -16.48 -18.87 39.99
CA MET A 953 -15.51 -19.98 40.12
C MET A 953 -14.80 -20.01 41.50
N ASP A 954 -14.72 -18.86 42.19
CA ASP A 954 -14.08 -18.70 43.51
C ASP A 954 -14.80 -17.62 44.32
N GLU A 955 -15.65 -18.01 45.28
CA GLU A 955 -16.42 -17.07 46.12
C GLU A 955 -15.55 -16.08 46.93
N ILE A 956 -14.25 -16.38 47.10
CA ILE A 956 -13.32 -15.52 47.87
C ILE A 956 -12.64 -14.49 46.96
N ARG A 957 -12.39 -14.83 45.69
CA ARG A 957 -11.57 -14.02 44.77
C ARG A 957 -12.32 -13.49 43.54
N GLU A 958 -13.64 -13.66 43.53
CA GLU A 958 -14.51 -13.17 42.47
C GLU A 958 -15.68 -12.38 43.04
N ILE A 959 -15.88 -11.16 42.52
CA ILE A 959 -17.10 -10.38 42.72
C ILE A 959 -18.01 -10.64 41.52
N GLY A 960 -19.08 -11.39 41.73
CA GLY A 960 -19.99 -11.88 40.68
C GLY A 960 -20.91 -10.82 40.04
N GLY A 961 -20.77 -9.55 40.42
CA GLY A 961 -21.58 -8.44 39.93
C GLY A 961 -21.49 -7.21 40.83
N VAL A 962 -21.20 -6.04 40.25
CA VAL A 962 -21.21 -4.75 40.98
C VAL A 962 -22.55 -4.03 40.83
N ILE A 963 -23.18 -4.14 39.65
CA ILE A 963 -24.51 -3.59 39.34
C ILE A 963 -25.46 -4.65 38.78
N ASP A 964 -26.77 -4.39 38.89
CA ASP A 964 -27.82 -5.16 38.20
C ASP A 964 -28.12 -4.61 36.78
N GLU A 965 -29.04 -5.25 36.05
CA GLU A 965 -29.47 -4.86 34.69
C GLU A 965 -30.17 -3.48 34.63
N ASN A 966 -30.60 -2.97 35.78
CA ASN A 966 -31.20 -1.65 35.93
C ASN A 966 -30.17 -0.58 36.32
N GLY A 967 -28.90 -0.96 36.51
CA GLY A 967 -27.83 -0.06 36.93
C GLY A 967 -27.79 0.18 38.44
N ASN A 968 -28.56 -0.55 39.24
CA ASN A 968 -28.53 -0.41 40.70
C ASN A 968 -27.31 -1.14 41.27
N ILE A 969 -26.75 -0.57 42.33
CA ILE A 969 -25.60 -1.13 43.05
C ILE A 969 -25.99 -2.39 43.82
N ILE A 970 -25.11 -3.40 43.79
CA ILE A 970 -25.22 -4.61 44.61
C ILE A 970 -24.48 -4.36 45.93
N CYS A 971 -25.22 -4.16 47.02
CA CYS A 971 -24.65 -3.77 48.33
C CYS A 971 -23.54 -4.70 48.82
N SER A 972 -23.72 -6.03 48.68
CA SER A 972 -22.72 -7.02 49.11
C SER A 972 -21.39 -6.87 48.37
N ALA A 973 -21.42 -6.46 47.09
CA ALA A 973 -20.21 -6.21 46.32
C ALA A 973 -19.47 -4.96 46.83
N ILE A 974 -20.20 -3.90 47.18
CA ILE A 974 -19.61 -2.69 47.75
C ILE A 974 -18.98 -2.96 49.12
N GLU A 975 -19.67 -3.69 50.00
CA GLU A 975 -19.11 -4.09 51.30
C GLU A 975 -17.81 -4.88 51.12
N GLN A 976 -17.74 -5.78 50.13
CA GLN A 976 -16.53 -6.52 49.81
C GLN A 976 -15.41 -5.60 49.29
N LEU A 977 -15.72 -4.65 48.40
CA LEU A 977 -14.74 -3.66 47.91
C LEU A 977 -14.21 -2.78 49.04
N GLN A 978 -15.09 -2.27 49.90
CA GLN A 978 -14.70 -1.49 51.09
C GLN A 978 -13.79 -2.31 52.02
N ASN A 979 -14.08 -3.60 52.22
CA ASN A 979 -13.24 -4.48 53.02
C ASN A 979 -11.85 -4.71 52.40
N LEU A 980 -11.74 -4.79 51.09
CA LEU A 980 -10.46 -4.96 50.38
C LEU A 980 -9.63 -3.67 50.39
N VAL A 981 -10.30 -2.53 50.23
CA VAL A 981 -9.66 -1.23 49.96
C VAL A 981 -9.47 -0.40 51.24
N ASN A 982 -10.42 -0.36 52.16
CA ASN A 982 -10.37 0.50 53.34
C ASN A 982 -9.61 -0.13 54.53
N ARG A 983 -9.24 -1.43 54.46
CA ARG A 983 -8.46 -2.09 55.51
C ARG A 983 -7.13 -1.38 55.74
N THR A 984 -7.02 -0.64 56.85
CA THR A 984 -5.74 -0.30 57.48
C THR A 984 -5.27 -1.56 58.21
N LYS A 985 -4.03 -2.02 57.95
CA LYS A 985 -3.43 -3.11 58.73
C LYS A 985 -3.57 -2.76 60.22
N ARG A 986 -4.29 -3.58 60.98
CA ARG A 986 -4.18 -3.60 62.44
C ARG A 986 -2.84 -4.20 62.83
#